data_AF-A0A3E0JBP8-F1
#
_entry.id   AF-A0A3E0JBP8-F1
#
_cell.length_a   1.000
_cell.length_b   1.000
_cell.length_c   1.000
_cell.angle_alpha   90.00
_cell.angle_beta   90.00
_cell.angle_gamma   90.00
#
_symmetry.space_group_name_H-M   'P 1'
#
loop_
_entity.id
_entity.type
_entity.pdbx_description
1 polymer ?
#
loop_
_entity_poly.entity_id
_entity_poly.type
_entity_poly.pdbx_seq_one_letter_code
_entity_poly.pdbx_strand_id
1 'polypeptide(L)'
;MNDLRNLWEPGYLITDQNHDGVPDHINVNLQLPEGFTPSGLIDFCARLGFETTALTFNFLNGKEKAGYQMDFVNDEQITALKLHPRTKQFSFHYRSEQELSRFLQFLACEWPVAGIEKKPMEAIYFSEEEWWVEQGKRTPVAFPKAVENHLNHKNAIQSLTDLWEYDAFISDSTPHPTQKQSMSIDVDKSISQEIFLDICYGAARIGMSSTALKLPITNVEEADVFLQIENQNKEQSEITLDGNKIKVQGKGRSLRHAVRYLLHDKHWREGGTVSFWERPDLQSPPEEYVVSDLKWEGERETDVCLDLVRKHHSSEADEMTIFLSEPLSERKKIRNKVQKMTGVEKVKVYSSFKPIVSIVMEDWMESLRNVASEIDHIKFVCKEEMNEDGCELPIRWIQELYPLDEWLGEELSLHKDAVTFELNELQDPQVIMEVYDESGGVIFEKSILVPIHSMNYVDGKKRVYPVSNEIRWMVGGEICKQKAFATDRQNFYHFYQTHVLDSFLDELKLNEGQPLFDRIEIDVEMSEPEEKLSVEHERISSLEALHEDLYFNTLHFFDIHGKDQHFPGGVYPFMHVRKGSRPKAQIKIYQTENVGLKQGAVIGLTFQASHPYPTELAKDMNGVIRTEKVSVPPSSINVGKHVLKSKSASFTWIPEQSYKGKWIPVYEWYTETDETYLSRKKLSAYKPIILIETGHHANEVSSRPAVIELMDELSRSRSIDHLNIVAIPNANPDGDCIHKDMTRENPEWKHHAARYNAVGLEYAEHRYQSTPFGEARVVPDLMHRWAPDVVIDNHGIPAHEWIQPFAGYNSPPRFPKSYWLPNALIYGIGRKLQGATYEKQRDLLERIQNHMMEKVQGTILEEKNQEWMDRYKKYGHQWLPDIFPVEQTGSLLFFTWETHPDYESHVAISRFPDWVSADLTSEAADETVYGDDLKLCIEAQKVFNQSILEVISEKQSLSKYQEGGYHIIERKRPLTMKGETANENTLTHRV
;
A
#
# COMPACT_ATOMS: atom_id res chain seq x y z
N MET A 1 -43.59 16.95 -9.25
CA MET A 1 -43.84 16.50 -7.87
C MET A 1 -45.33 16.67 -7.60
N ASN A 2 -46.09 15.60 -7.33
CA ASN A 2 -47.51 15.70 -6.96
C ASN A 2 -47.83 14.94 -5.66
N ASP A 3 -46.81 14.44 -4.93
CA ASP A 3 -47.06 13.41 -3.91
C ASP A 3 -46.06 13.44 -2.75
N LEU A 4 -46.56 13.69 -1.54
CA LEU A 4 -45.82 13.67 -0.28
C LEU A 4 -45.25 12.29 0.06
N ARG A 5 -45.75 11.20 -0.54
CA ARG A 5 -45.17 9.85 -0.33
C ARG A 5 -43.70 9.76 -0.71
N ASN A 6 -43.26 10.56 -1.68
CA ASN A 6 -41.90 10.57 -2.20
C ASN A 6 -41.02 11.63 -1.52
N LEU A 7 -41.39 12.12 -0.34
CA LEU A 7 -40.71 13.23 0.35
C LEU A 7 -39.18 13.04 0.44
N TRP A 8 -38.77 11.80 0.78
CA TRP A 8 -37.38 11.41 0.97
C TRP A 8 -36.71 10.83 -0.29
N GLU A 9 -37.42 10.77 -1.42
CA GLU A 9 -36.87 10.28 -2.69
C GLU A 9 -36.14 11.41 -3.45
N PRO A 10 -35.14 11.08 -4.29
CA PRO A 10 -34.45 12.06 -5.12
C PRO A 10 -35.39 12.86 -6.03
N GLY A 11 -35.14 14.17 -6.15
CA GLY A 11 -35.96 15.14 -6.89
C GLY A 11 -36.95 15.93 -6.02
N TYR A 12 -36.94 15.69 -4.70
CA TYR A 12 -37.80 16.32 -3.70
C TYR A 12 -36.94 17.14 -2.73
N LEU A 13 -36.83 16.71 -1.47
CA LEU A 13 -35.98 17.38 -0.47
C LEU A 13 -34.48 17.21 -0.75
N ILE A 14 -34.13 16.17 -1.50
CA ILE A 14 -32.77 15.86 -1.95
C ILE A 14 -32.75 15.68 -3.47
N THR A 15 -31.59 15.81 -4.11
CA THR A 15 -31.41 15.56 -5.53
C THR A 15 -30.02 14.99 -5.82
N ASP A 16 -29.89 14.36 -6.98
CA ASP A 16 -28.62 14.03 -7.62
C ASP A 16 -28.25 15.20 -8.55
N GLN A 17 -27.26 16.00 -8.13
CA GLN A 17 -26.82 17.22 -8.81
C GLN A 17 -25.76 16.91 -9.88
N ASN A 18 -24.90 15.92 -9.67
CA ASN A 18 -23.81 15.56 -10.58
C ASN A 18 -24.18 14.48 -11.62
N HIS A 19 -25.39 13.91 -11.52
CA HIS A 19 -25.99 12.94 -12.42
C HIS A 19 -25.29 11.58 -12.46
N ASP A 20 -24.76 11.13 -11.33
CA ASP A 20 -24.07 9.85 -11.18
C ASP A 20 -24.97 8.73 -10.59
N GLY A 21 -26.22 9.04 -10.30
CA GLY A 21 -27.19 8.14 -9.69
C GLY A 21 -27.19 8.14 -8.16
N VAL A 22 -26.44 9.04 -7.52
CA VAL A 22 -26.30 9.18 -6.06
C VAL A 22 -26.89 10.52 -5.60
N PRO A 23 -27.76 10.55 -4.59
CA PRO A 23 -28.25 11.82 -4.06
C PRO A 23 -27.14 12.51 -3.26
N ASP A 24 -26.73 13.68 -3.72
CA ASP A 24 -25.57 14.42 -3.21
C ASP A 24 -25.89 15.88 -2.88
N HIS A 25 -27.15 16.32 -2.97
CA HIS A 25 -27.53 17.71 -2.67
C HIS A 25 -28.85 17.83 -1.90
N ILE A 26 -28.89 18.74 -0.92
CA ILE A 26 -30.13 19.13 -0.25
C ILE A 26 -30.87 20.17 -1.11
N ASN A 27 -32.01 19.77 -1.67
CA ASN A 27 -32.77 20.52 -2.66
C ASN A 27 -33.94 21.34 -2.05
N VAL A 28 -33.91 21.59 -0.75
CA VAL A 28 -34.91 22.38 -0.03
C VAL A 28 -34.25 23.47 0.80
N ASN A 29 -34.89 24.64 0.90
CA ASN A 29 -34.50 25.69 1.85
C ASN A 29 -35.64 25.98 2.82
N LEU A 30 -35.33 26.01 4.11
CA LEU A 30 -36.27 26.19 5.21
C LEU A 30 -36.23 27.65 5.69
N GLN A 31 -37.40 28.29 5.70
CA GLN A 31 -37.62 29.62 6.24
C GLN A 31 -38.31 29.53 7.61
N LEU A 32 -37.56 29.85 8.66
CA LEU A 32 -38.01 29.72 10.05
C LEU A 32 -38.42 31.09 10.62
N PRO A 33 -39.52 31.19 11.40
CA PRO A 33 -39.88 32.39 12.15
C PRO A 33 -38.81 32.80 13.18
N GLU A 34 -38.77 34.07 13.60
CA GLU A 34 -37.83 34.53 14.62
C GLU A 34 -38.11 33.89 15.98
N GLY A 35 -37.05 33.39 16.65
CA GLY A 35 -37.15 32.74 17.96
C GLY A 35 -37.65 31.29 17.93
N PHE A 36 -37.88 30.74 16.74
CA PHE A 36 -38.46 29.40 16.55
C PHE A 36 -37.42 28.29 16.71
N THR A 37 -37.62 27.42 17.71
CA THR A 37 -36.68 26.33 18.07
C THR A 37 -37.36 24.98 18.39
N PRO A 38 -38.25 24.46 17.52
CA PRO A 38 -38.92 23.18 17.77
C PRO A 38 -37.92 22.01 17.73
N SER A 39 -37.73 21.29 18.83
CA SER A 39 -36.69 20.25 18.95
C SER A 39 -36.78 19.16 17.88
N GLY A 40 -37.99 18.82 17.41
CA GLY A 40 -38.17 17.83 16.34
C GLY A 40 -37.56 18.23 14.99
N LEU A 41 -37.20 19.51 14.79
CA LEU A 41 -36.47 19.94 13.60
C LEU A 41 -35.05 19.35 13.55
N ILE A 42 -34.44 19.07 14.71
CA ILE A 42 -33.13 18.39 14.79
C ILE A 42 -33.26 16.97 14.22
N ASP A 43 -34.29 16.22 14.60
CA ASP A 43 -34.57 14.87 14.07
C ASP A 43 -34.84 14.92 12.55
N PHE A 44 -35.63 15.89 12.11
CA PHE A 44 -35.93 16.08 10.68
C PHE A 44 -34.67 16.40 9.87
N CYS A 45 -33.78 17.25 10.40
CA CYS A 45 -32.51 17.58 9.75
C CYS A 45 -31.56 16.37 9.73
N ALA A 46 -31.52 15.56 10.79
CA ALA A 46 -30.77 14.31 10.82
C ALA A 46 -31.24 13.35 9.73
N ARG A 47 -32.56 13.19 9.56
CA ARG A 47 -33.14 12.39 8.47
C ARG A 47 -32.82 12.98 7.09
N LEU A 48 -32.93 14.30 6.93
CA LEU A 48 -32.60 14.99 5.69
C LEU A 48 -31.16 14.74 5.26
N GLY A 49 -30.22 14.85 6.20
CA GLY A 49 -28.83 14.49 5.98
C GLY A 49 -28.65 13.00 5.68
N PHE A 50 -29.37 12.11 6.37
CA PHE A 50 -29.30 10.67 6.15
C PHE A 50 -29.64 10.25 4.72
N GLU A 51 -30.54 10.95 4.05
CA GLU A 51 -30.96 10.62 2.68
C GLU A 51 -29.97 11.07 1.59
N THR A 52 -28.98 11.91 1.92
CA THR A 52 -27.93 12.40 1.01
C THR A 52 -26.54 11.89 1.38
N THR A 53 -25.63 11.83 0.42
CA THR A 53 -24.20 11.56 0.63
C THR A 53 -23.39 12.83 0.89
N ALA A 54 -23.90 13.99 0.50
CA ALA A 54 -23.22 15.27 0.65
C ALA A 54 -24.17 16.42 0.99
N LEU A 55 -23.64 17.49 1.60
CA LEU A 55 -24.41 18.69 1.94
C LEU A 55 -23.52 19.91 2.22
N THR A 56 -24.16 21.09 2.23
CA THR A 56 -23.62 22.37 2.69
C THR A 56 -24.60 23.02 3.67
N PHE A 57 -24.09 23.74 4.66
CA PHE A 57 -24.89 24.41 5.69
C PHE A 57 -25.51 25.72 5.21
N ASN A 58 -26.43 25.63 4.26
CA ASN A 58 -27.13 26.77 3.69
C ASN A 58 -28.66 26.59 3.58
N PHE A 59 -29.18 25.42 3.95
CA PHE A 59 -30.60 25.07 3.79
C PHE A 59 -31.54 25.54 4.91
N LEU A 60 -31.05 26.23 5.95
CA LEU A 60 -31.88 26.76 7.06
C LEU A 60 -31.93 28.30 7.10
N ASN A 61 -31.47 28.98 6.05
CA ASN A 61 -31.30 30.44 6.06
C ASN A 61 -32.43 31.25 5.39
N GLY A 62 -33.42 30.59 4.78
CA GLY A 62 -34.55 31.22 4.08
C GLY A 62 -34.20 32.00 2.81
N LYS A 63 -32.95 31.96 2.35
CA LYS A 63 -32.41 32.88 1.33
C LYS A 63 -31.80 32.19 0.11
N GLU A 64 -31.33 30.95 0.24
CA GLU A 64 -30.77 30.23 -0.91
C GLU A 64 -31.83 29.81 -1.92
N LYS A 65 -31.44 29.81 -3.20
CA LYS A 65 -32.24 29.23 -4.26
C LYS A 65 -32.11 27.71 -4.22
N ALA A 66 -33.09 27.06 -3.62
CA ALA A 66 -33.28 25.61 -3.68
C ALA A 66 -34.42 25.25 -4.65
N GLY A 67 -34.49 23.99 -5.09
CA GLY A 67 -35.59 23.50 -5.92
C GLY A 67 -36.96 23.57 -5.24
N TYR A 68 -36.98 23.50 -3.90
CA TYR A 68 -38.16 23.67 -3.06
C TYR A 68 -37.94 24.66 -1.92
N GLN A 69 -39.02 25.34 -1.52
CA GLN A 69 -39.04 26.20 -0.33
C GLN A 69 -39.92 25.57 0.74
N MET A 70 -39.53 25.71 2.00
CA MET A 70 -40.27 25.17 3.13
C MET A 70 -40.51 26.25 4.18
N ASP A 71 -41.77 26.57 4.46
CA ASP A 71 -42.16 27.60 5.42
C ASP A 71 -42.96 27.03 6.59
N PHE A 72 -42.87 27.71 7.73
CA PHE A 72 -43.59 27.36 8.95
C PHE A 72 -44.58 28.47 9.27
N VAL A 73 -45.87 28.11 9.27
CA VAL A 73 -47.00 29.04 9.43
C VAL A 73 -47.75 28.68 10.70
N ASN A 74 -47.85 29.64 11.62
CA ASN A 74 -48.69 29.48 12.81
C ASN A 74 -50.16 29.39 12.36
N ASP A 75 -50.85 28.34 12.80
CA ASP A 75 -52.24 28.06 12.47
C ASP A 75 -52.94 27.52 13.72
N GLU A 76 -53.86 28.30 14.29
CA GLU A 76 -54.54 27.95 15.55
C GLU A 76 -55.41 26.68 15.43
N GLN A 77 -55.72 26.21 14.22
CA GLN A 77 -56.68 25.14 14.00
C GLN A 77 -56.04 23.79 13.71
N ILE A 78 -54.90 23.76 13.00
CA ILE A 78 -54.33 22.52 12.49
C ILE A 78 -52.81 22.47 12.63
N THR A 79 -52.29 21.25 12.82
CA THR A 79 -50.89 20.93 12.54
C THR A 79 -50.85 20.03 11.30
N ALA A 80 -50.19 20.47 10.23
CA ALA A 80 -50.20 19.77 8.95
C ALA A 80 -49.00 20.15 8.06
N LEU A 81 -48.55 19.21 7.23
CA LEU A 81 -47.63 19.45 6.12
C LEU A 81 -48.43 19.48 4.83
N LYS A 82 -48.36 20.58 4.09
CA LYS A 82 -48.99 20.74 2.78
C LYS A 82 -47.94 20.92 1.69
N LEU A 83 -48.11 20.22 0.58
CA LEU A 83 -47.34 20.39 -0.64
C LEU A 83 -48.14 21.26 -1.61
N HIS A 84 -47.47 22.25 -2.19
CA HIS A 84 -47.98 23.10 -3.27
C HIS A 84 -47.20 22.82 -4.57
N PRO A 85 -47.62 21.84 -5.39
CA PRO A 85 -46.87 21.38 -6.57
C PRO A 85 -46.48 22.46 -7.56
N ARG A 86 -47.37 23.46 -7.76
CA ARG A 86 -47.17 24.52 -8.76
C ARG A 86 -46.11 25.53 -8.35
N THR A 87 -46.00 25.81 -7.06
CA THR A 87 -45.05 26.79 -6.51
C THR A 87 -43.81 26.12 -5.94
N LYS A 88 -43.75 24.78 -5.93
CA LYS A 88 -42.67 23.99 -5.33
C LYS A 88 -42.44 24.40 -3.86
N GLN A 89 -43.53 24.49 -3.11
CA GLN A 89 -43.51 24.93 -1.72
C GLN A 89 -44.08 23.85 -0.79
N PHE A 90 -43.43 23.66 0.35
CA PHE A 90 -43.91 22.87 1.48
C PHE A 90 -44.27 23.81 2.63
N SER A 91 -45.49 23.72 3.16
CA SER A 91 -45.92 24.59 4.25
C SER A 91 -46.31 23.75 5.47
N PHE A 92 -45.54 23.90 6.54
CA PHE A 92 -45.87 23.37 7.86
C PHE A 92 -46.80 24.33 8.59
N HIS A 93 -48.07 23.99 8.66
CA HIS A 93 -49.03 24.62 9.56
C HIS A 93 -48.86 24.03 10.96
N TYR A 94 -48.86 24.85 12.00
CA TYR A 94 -48.74 24.35 13.37
C TYR A 94 -49.54 25.14 14.40
N ARG A 95 -50.20 24.41 15.32
CA ARG A 95 -50.91 24.98 16.47
C ARG A 95 -49.97 25.39 17.61
N SER A 96 -48.93 24.60 17.83
CA SER A 96 -47.91 24.84 18.86
C SER A 96 -46.57 24.24 18.45
N GLU A 97 -45.47 24.80 18.95
CA GLU A 97 -44.12 24.27 18.70
C GLU A 97 -43.91 22.86 19.26
N GLN A 98 -44.61 22.53 20.35
CA GLN A 98 -44.54 21.20 20.98
C GLN A 98 -45.18 20.14 20.09
N GLU A 99 -46.36 20.42 19.55
CA GLU A 99 -47.04 19.52 18.62
C GLU A 99 -46.28 19.43 17.29
N LEU A 100 -45.78 20.55 16.76
CA LEU A 100 -44.93 20.53 15.57
C LEU A 100 -43.65 19.70 15.79
N SER A 101 -43.02 19.81 16.95
CA SER A 101 -41.83 19.02 17.27
C SER A 101 -42.13 17.53 17.19
N ARG A 102 -43.27 17.08 17.73
CA ARG A 102 -43.71 15.67 17.60
C ARG A 102 -44.03 15.29 16.16
N PHE A 103 -44.61 16.21 15.39
CA PHE A 103 -44.89 15.96 13.98
C PHE A 103 -43.62 15.82 13.14
N LEU A 104 -42.65 16.73 13.28
CA LEU A 104 -41.35 16.66 12.60
C LEU A 104 -40.58 15.38 12.98
N GLN A 105 -40.62 15.00 14.26
CA GLN A 105 -40.06 13.75 14.75
C GLN A 105 -40.71 12.53 14.10
N PHE A 106 -42.05 12.51 13.99
CA PHE A 106 -42.76 11.45 13.26
C PHE A 106 -42.32 11.34 11.79
N LEU A 107 -42.19 12.47 11.10
CA LEU A 107 -41.73 12.50 9.70
C LEU A 107 -40.30 11.94 9.54
N ALA A 108 -39.45 12.16 10.54
CA ALA A 108 -38.10 11.63 10.57
C ALA A 108 -38.07 10.11 10.77
N CYS A 109 -38.85 9.58 11.74
CA CYS A 109 -38.76 8.19 12.17
C CYS A 109 -39.55 7.19 11.32
N GLU A 110 -40.83 7.43 11.05
CA GLU A 110 -41.72 6.33 10.63
C GLU A 110 -42.33 6.48 9.24
N TRP A 111 -42.22 7.66 8.59
CA TRP A 111 -43.00 8.05 7.40
C TRP A 111 -43.54 6.89 6.55
N PRO A 112 -44.75 6.36 6.87
CA PRO A 112 -45.17 5.06 6.38
C PRO A 112 -45.94 5.25 5.07
N VAL A 113 -45.33 4.85 3.96
CA VAL A 113 -45.93 4.93 2.62
C VAL A 113 -46.81 3.71 2.30
N ALA A 114 -46.69 2.63 3.09
CA ALA A 114 -47.37 1.36 2.85
C ALA A 114 -48.87 1.42 3.20
N GLY A 115 -49.74 1.07 2.23
CA GLY A 115 -51.18 0.88 2.46
C GLY A 115 -52.08 2.10 2.27
N ILE A 116 -51.53 3.25 1.86
CA ILE A 116 -52.31 4.48 1.58
C ILE A 116 -52.86 4.46 0.13
N GLU A 117 -54.04 5.05 -0.11
CA GLU A 117 -54.73 5.07 -1.41
C GLU A 117 -53.83 5.50 -2.60
N LYS A 118 -54.15 5.05 -3.83
CA LYS A 118 -53.34 5.33 -5.03
C LYS A 118 -53.30 6.81 -5.46
N LYS A 119 -54.12 7.69 -4.88
CA LYS A 119 -54.16 9.11 -5.26
C LYS A 119 -52.94 9.86 -4.72
N PRO A 120 -52.41 10.87 -5.45
CA PRO A 120 -51.30 11.68 -4.97
C PRO A 120 -51.68 12.44 -3.69
N MET A 121 -50.78 12.43 -2.71
CA MET A 121 -51.03 13.05 -1.40
C MET A 121 -50.44 14.45 -1.35
N GLU A 122 -51.30 15.45 -1.20
CA GLU A 122 -50.87 16.86 -1.11
C GLU A 122 -50.85 17.39 0.33
N ALA A 123 -51.48 16.70 1.29
CA ALA A 123 -51.48 17.13 2.69
C ALA A 123 -51.48 15.94 3.66
N ILE A 124 -50.74 16.10 4.77
CA ILE A 124 -50.79 15.22 5.94
C ILE A 124 -51.02 16.07 7.18
N TYR A 125 -51.93 15.59 8.03
CA TYR A 125 -52.34 16.24 9.25
C TYR A 125 -51.89 15.44 10.48
N PHE A 126 -51.65 16.14 11.57
CA PHE A 126 -51.14 15.58 12.82
C PHE A 126 -51.82 16.25 14.02
N SER A 127 -52.25 15.47 15.01
CA SER A 127 -52.82 15.96 16.27
C SER A 127 -52.85 14.82 17.28
N GLU A 128 -52.56 15.10 18.55
CA GLU A 128 -52.71 14.12 19.64
C GLU A 128 -51.95 12.79 19.37
N GLU A 129 -50.77 12.88 18.74
CA GLU A 129 -49.96 11.72 18.33
C GLU A 129 -50.67 10.78 17.33
N GLU A 130 -51.66 11.30 16.60
CA GLU A 130 -52.29 10.64 15.47
C GLU A 130 -52.02 11.42 14.18
N TRP A 131 -51.82 10.70 13.08
CA TRP A 131 -51.71 11.28 11.74
C TRP A 131 -52.85 10.81 10.82
N TRP A 132 -53.20 11.62 9.83
CA TRP A 132 -54.17 11.25 8.79
C TRP A 132 -53.95 12.04 7.50
N VAL A 133 -54.57 11.55 6.42
CA VAL A 133 -54.65 12.20 5.11
C VAL A 133 -56.05 12.78 4.92
N GLU A 134 -56.24 13.70 3.98
CA GLU A 134 -57.57 14.26 3.70
C GLU A 134 -58.59 13.14 3.40
N GLN A 135 -59.68 13.08 4.17
CA GLN A 135 -60.70 12.01 4.15
C GLN A 135 -60.23 10.60 4.59
N GLY A 136 -59.05 10.47 5.19
CA GLY A 136 -58.50 9.22 5.72
C GLY A 136 -58.80 8.95 7.20
N LYS A 137 -58.52 7.72 7.65
CA LYS A 137 -58.61 7.33 9.07
C LYS A 137 -57.44 7.92 9.86
N ARG A 138 -57.71 8.39 11.08
CA ARG A 138 -56.67 8.70 12.05
C ARG A 138 -55.90 7.45 12.45
N THR A 139 -54.58 7.55 12.39
CA THR A 139 -53.65 6.46 12.66
C THR A 139 -52.72 6.89 13.78
N PRO A 140 -52.66 6.16 14.91
CA PRO A 140 -51.71 6.45 15.98
C PRO A 140 -50.27 6.36 15.47
N VAL A 141 -49.43 7.28 15.93
CA VAL A 141 -47.98 7.23 15.73
C VAL A 141 -47.38 6.36 16.83
N ALA A 142 -46.61 5.35 16.43
CA ALA A 142 -45.82 4.59 17.36
C ALA A 142 -44.44 5.26 17.45
N PHE A 143 -44.25 6.19 18.38
CA PHE A 143 -42.88 6.59 18.66
C PHE A 143 -42.13 5.36 19.19
N PRO A 144 -40.94 5.03 18.64
CA PRO A 144 -40.18 3.88 19.07
C PRO A 144 -40.02 3.92 20.59
N LYS A 145 -40.67 2.99 21.31
CA LYS A 145 -40.35 2.75 22.72
C LYS A 145 -38.99 2.10 22.74
N ALA A 146 -38.14 2.51 23.68
CA ALA A 146 -36.84 1.88 23.91
C ALA A 146 -37.02 0.35 23.89
N VAL A 147 -36.53 -0.28 22.83
CA VAL A 147 -36.43 -1.73 22.74
C VAL A 147 -35.04 -2.03 23.28
N GLU A 148 -34.95 -2.82 24.35
CA GLU A 148 -33.72 -3.47 24.74
C GLU A 148 -33.19 -4.23 23.53
N ASN A 149 -32.21 -3.67 22.83
CA ASN A 149 -31.53 -4.39 21.78
C ASN A 149 -30.19 -4.90 22.32
N HIS A 150 -30.15 -6.21 22.44
CA HIS A 150 -28.95 -7.03 22.53
C HIS A 150 -28.06 -6.72 21.33
N LEU A 151 -27.09 -5.83 21.45
CA LEU A 151 -25.82 -5.79 20.72
C LEU A 151 -25.06 -4.52 21.14
N ASN A 152 -24.17 -4.70 22.12
CA ASN A 152 -23.33 -3.68 22.74
C ASN A 152 -22.46 -2.93 21.71
N HIS A 153 -22.58 -1.60 21.58
CA HIS A 153 -21.36 -0.79 21.41
C HIS A 153 -20.56 -0.97 22.71
N LYS A 154 -19.52 -1.80 22.65
CA LYS A 154 -18.72 -2.16 23.83
C LYS A 154 -17.72 -1.09 24.26
N ASN A 155 -17.52 -0.03 23.49
CA ASN A 155 -16.39 0.86 23.68
C ASN A 155 -16.85 2.26 24.09
N ALA A 156 -16.40 2.72 25.25
CA ALA A 156 -16.60 4.10 25.69
C ALA A 156 -15.73 5.05 24.85
N ILE A 157 -16.23 6.26 24.54
CA ILE A 157 -15.40 7.34 23.97
C ILE A 157 -14.29 7.62 24.97
N GLN A 158 -13.03 7.49 24.54
CA GLN A 158 -11.88 7.66 25.42
C GLN A 158 -11.37 9.10 25.38
N SER A 159 -11.43 9.71 24.19
CA SER A 159 -10.95 11.06 23.93
C SER A 159 -11.95 11.84 23.06
N LEU A 160 -12.02 13.16 23.25
CA LEU A 160 -12.72 14.07 22.34
C LEU A 160 -12.10 14.06 20.93
N THR A 161 -10.89 13.52 20.79
CA THR A 161 -10.22 13.37 19.50
C THR A 161 -10.71 12.17 18.70
N ASP A 162 -11.39 11.21 19.34
CA ASP A 162 -12.09 10.08 18.69
C ASP A 162 -13.32 10.55 17.89
N LEU A 163 -13.70 11.82 18.00
CA LEU A 163 -14.86 12.40 17.30
C LEU A 163 -14.47 12.92 15.91
N TRP A 164 -15.36 12.71 14.93
CA TRP A 164 -15.13 13.08 13.52
C TRP A 164 -13.97 12.35 12.83
N GLU A 165 -13.51 11.23 13.37
CA GLU A 165 -12.63 10.33 12.64
C GLU A 165 -13.34 9.75 11.40
N TYR A 166 -12.64 9.70 10.26
CA TYR A 166 -13.13 9.15 8.98
C TYR A 166 -14.49 9.69 8.51
N ASP A 167 -14.76 10.98 8.77
CA ASP A 167 -16.03 11.68 8.48
C ASP A 167 -17.25 11.26 9.32
N ALA A 168 -17.10 10.35 10.27
CA ALA A 168 -18.17 9.92 11.16
C ALA A 168 -18.09 10.62 12.52
N PHE A 169 -19.22 11.06 13.09
CA PHE A 169 -19.18 11.70 14.41
C PHE A 169 -18.54 10.80 15.46
N ILE A 170 -18.84 9.50 15.40
CA ILE A 170 -18.21 8.44 16.17
C ILE A 170 -17.97 7.26 15.25
N SER A 171 -16.83 6.61 15.38
CA SER A 171 -16.49 5.42 14.62
C SER A 171 -16.25 4.22 15.50
N ASP A 172 -16.62 3.03 15.02
CA ASP A 172 -16.22 1.78 15.66
C ASP A 172 -14.70 1.62 15.56
N SER A 173 -14.05 0.94 16.49
CA SER A 173 -12.60 0.72 16.41
C SER A 173 -12.19 -0.22 15.26
N THR A 174 -13.15 -0.92 14.66
CA THR A 174 -12.90 -1.96 13.64
C THR A 174 -13.55 -1.54 12.31
N PRO A 175 -12.84 -1.66 11.17
CA PRO A 175 -13.42 -1.37 9.86
C PRO A 175 -14.69 -2.19 9.59
N HIS A 176 -15.75 -1.51 9.11
CA HIS A 176 -16.99 -2.16 8.71
C HIS A 176 -17.71 -1.35 7.60
N PRO A 177 -18.41 -1.96 6.63
CA PRO A 177 -19.16 -1.22 5.59
C PRO A 177 -20.34 -0.41 6.12
N THR A 178 -20.86 -0.75 7.30
CA THR A 178 -21.93 -0.01 7.96
C THR A 178 -21.37 0.95 9.01
N GLN A 179 -21.65 2.25 8.87
CA GLN A 179 -21.45 3.26 9.90
C GLN A 179 -22.72 3.45 10.73
N LYS A 180 -22.74 2.91 11.95
CA LYS A 180 -23.87 3.02 12.87
C LYS A 180 -23.77 4.29 13.71
N GLN A 181 -24.87 5.01 13.87
CA GLN A 181 -24.99 6.17 14.77
C GLN A 181 -26.25 6.05 15.62
N SER A 182 -26.09 6.25 16.92
CA SER A 182 -27.14 6.18 17.92
C SER A 182 -26.80 7.15 19.04
N MET A 183 -27.52 8.27 19.07
CA MET A 183 -27.21 9.38 19.97
C MET A 183 -28.48 10.07 20.48
N SER A 184 -28.37 10.71 21.64
CA SER A 184 -29.35 11.67 22.15
C SER A 184 -28.74 13.06 22.21
N ILE A 185 -29.40 14.04 21.60
CA ILE A 185 -29.07 15.46 21.65
C ILE A 185 -30.10 16.14 22.56
N ASP A 186 -29.63 16.61 23.73
CA ASP A 186 -30.43 17.33 24.70
C ASP A 186 -30.05 18.82 24.65
N VAL A 187 -31.04 19.68 24.39
CA VAL A 187 -30.83 21.11 24.15
C VAL A 187 -31.64 21.94 25.14
N ASP A 188 -30.98 22.82 25.87
CA ASP A 188 -31.63 23.76 26.78
C ASP A 188 -32.55 24.74 26.00
N LYS A 189 -33.80 24.90 26.44
CA LYS A 189 -34.78 25.80 25.81
C LYS A 189 -34.35 27.26 25.77
N SER A 190 -33.39 27.66 26.59
CA SER A 190 -32.90 29.03 26.69
C SER A 190 -31.76 29.37 25.72
N ILE A 191 -31.33 28.45 24.85
CA ILE A 191 -30.34 28.77 23.81
C ILE A 191 -30.91 29.73 22.75
N SER A 192 -30.04 30.47 22.08
CA SER A 192 -30.47 31.33 20.97
C SER A 192 -30.85 30.50 19.73
N GLN A 193 -31.72 31.06 18.88
CA GLN A 193 -32.07 30.45 17.60
C GLN A 193 -30.84 30.18 16.74
N GLU A 194 -29.85 31.07 16.72
CA GLU A 194 -28.61 30.85 15.94
C GLU A 194 -27.86 29.57 16.35
N ILE A 195 -27.73 29.31 17.65
CA ILE A 195 -27.09 28.09 18.17
C ILE A 195 -27.95 26.87 17.84
N PHE A 196 -29.27 26.99 17.95
CA PHE A 196 -30.20 25.93 17.58
C PHE A 196 -30.08 25.52 16.10
N LEU A 197 -29.92 26.50 15.19
CA LEU A 197 -29.69 26.21 13.77
C LEU A 197 -28.32 25.56 13.54
N ASP A 198 -27.28 26.00 14.26
CA ASP A 198 -25.96 25.34 14.22
C ASP A 198 -26.08 23.86 14.65
N ILE A 199 -26.92 23.53 15.65
CA ILE A 199 -27.20 22.15 16.06
C ILE A 199 -27.95 21.37 14.97
N CYS A 200 -28.96 21.97 14.33
CA CYS A 200 -29.70 21.33 13.23
C CYS A 200 -28.79 20.98 12.04
N TYR A 201 -27.85 21.86 11.69
CA TYR A 201 -26.81 21.58 10.69
C TYR A 201 -25.89 20.43 11.12
N GLY A 202 -25.46 20.42 12.39
CA GLY A 202 -24.71 19.31 12.97
C GLY A 202 -25.44 17.97 12.85
N ALA A 203 -26.72 17.93 13.23
CA ALA A 203 -27.57 16.75 13.10
C ALA A 203 -27.67 16.25 11.66
N ALA A 204 -27.83 17.15 10.69
CA ALA A 204 -27.81 16.78 9.27
C ALA A 204 -26.46 16.19 8.84
N ARG A 205 -25.33 16.75 9.26
CA ARG A 205 -24.01 16.18 8.97
C ARG A 205 -23.85 14.79 9.59
N ILE A 206 -24.31 14.57 10.81
CA ILE A 206 -24.29 13.26 11.47
C ILE A 206 -25.10 12.25 10.65
N GLY A 207 -26.33 12.60 10.25
CA GLY A 207 -27.13 11.76 9.36
C GLY A 207 -26.45 11.48 8.02
N MET A 208 -25.85 12.50 7.38
CA MET A 208 -25.10 12.36 6.14
C MET A 208 -23.92 11.38 6.28
N SER A 209 -23.22 11.40 7.41
CA SER A 209 -22.12 10.48 7.70
C SER A 209 -22.55 9.05 8.07
N SER A 210 -23.83 8.82 8.35
CA SER A 210 -24.34 7.53 8.81
C SER A 210 -24.84 6.67 7.66
N THR A 211 -24.53 5.37 7.64
CA THR A 211 -25.25 4.40 6.79
C THR A 211 -26.32 3.65 7.58
N ALA A 212 -26.26 3.69 8.91
CA ALA A 212 -27.32 3.24 9.80
C ALA A 212 -27.54 4.29 10.91
N LEU A 213 -28.70 4.94 10.95
CA LEU A 213 -29.02 5.99 11.93
C LEU A 213 -30.25 5.59 12.75
N LYS A 214 -30.10 5.56 14.07
CA LYS A 214 -31.23 5.40 14.99
C LYS A 214 -31.97 6.73 15.11
N LEU A 215 -33.28 6.73 14.81
CA LEU A 215 -34.15 7.90 14.96
C LEU A 215 -35.28 7.59 15.96
N PRO A 216 -35.70 8.56 16.79
CA PRO A 216 -35.22 9.94 16.85
C PRO A 216 -33.84 10.05 17.53
N ILE A 217 -33.21 11.22 17.41
CA ILE A 217 -31.96 11.58 18.10
C ILE A 217 -32.15 12.67 19.15
N THR A 218 -33.37 13.16 19.41
CA THR A 218 -33.62 14.16 20.46
C THR A 218 -34.30 13.59 21.71
N ASN A 219 -33.75 13.90 22.88
CA ASN A 219 -34.29 13.54 24.20
C ASN A 219 -34.64 12.05 24.34
N VAL A 220 -33.73 11.17 23.91
CA VAL A 220 -33.88 9.71 23.97
C VAL A 220 -33.22 9.20 25.25
N GLU A 221 -33.90 8.32 25.98
CA GLU A 221 -33.38 7.78 27.25
C GLU A 221 -32.23 6.79 27.05
N GLU A 222 -32.22 6.08 25.92
CA GLU A 222 -31.25 5.04 25.59
C GLU A 222 -30.58 5.30 24.22
N ALA A 223 -29.34 5.78 24.28
CA ALA A 223 -28.48 6.03 23.13
C ALA A 223 -27.04 5.64 23.48
N ASP A 224 -26.22 5.39 22.46
CA ASP A 224 -24.81 5.07 22.68
C ASP A 224 -24.03 6.29 23.14
N VAL A 225 -24.42 7.49 22.66
CA VAL A 225 -23.82 8.78 23.02
C VAL A 225 -24.84 9.84 23.38
N PHE A 226 -24.50 10.66 24.37
CA PHE A 226 -25.34 11.76 24.83
C PHE A 226 -24.62 13.08 24.63
N LEU A 227 -25.18 13.98 23.83
CA LEU A 227 -24.71 15.33 23.62
C LEU A 227 -25.64 16.31 24.33
N GLN A 228 -25.14 16.98 25.37
CA GLN A 228 -25.91 17.94 26.16
C GLN A 228 -25.40 19.36 25.90
N ILE A 229 -26.27 20.25 25.47
CA ILE A 229 -25.94 21.64 25.15
C ILE A 229 -26.73 22.58 26.06
N GLU A 230 -26.04 23.25 26.97
CA GLU A 230 -26.65 24.02 28.04
C GLU A 230 -26.21 25.50 28.02
N ASN A 231 -27.18 26.39 28.21
CA ASN A 231 -26.90 27.81 28.41
C ASN A 231 -26.67 28.08 29.90
N GLN A 232 -25.40 28.26 30.28
CA GLN A 232 -25.00 28.55 31.65
C GLN A 232 -24.39 29.94 31.75
N ASN A 233 -24.60 30.63 32.88
CA ASN A 233 -24.03 31.95 33.11
C ASN A 233 -22.53 31.89 33.47
N LYS A 234 -21.72 31.35 32.56
CA LYS A 234 -20.25 31.29 32.61
C LYS A 234 -19.66 32.24 31.55
N GLU A 235 -18.52 32.86 31.85
CA GLU A 235 -17.81 33.74 30.88
C GLU A 235 -17.12 32.94 29.75
N GLN A 236 -16.61 31.75 30.08
CA GLN A 236 -15.99 30.81 29.16
C GLN A 236 -16.95 29.64 28.87
N SER A 237 -16.81 29.05 27.69
CA SER A 237 -17.55 27.83 27.33
C SER A 237 -16.62 26.63 27.33
N GLU A 238 -17.15 25.47 27.68
CA GLU A 238 -16.37 24.23 27.85
C GLU A 238 -17.07 23.10 27.09
N ILE A 239 -16.28 22.25 26.43
CA ILE A 239 -16.69 20.91 26.00
C ILE A 239 -16.01 19.94 26.96
N THR A 240 -16.78 19.01 27.56
CA THR A 240 -16.25 18.01 28.50
C THR A 240 -16.77 16.62 28.16
N LEU A 241 -15.93 15.61 28.37
CA LEU A 241 -16.23 14.20 28.16
C LEU A 241 -16.31 13.47 29.51
N ASP A 242 -17.42 12.76 29.74
CA ASP A 242 -17.65 11.90 30.91
C ASP A 242 -18.27 10.58 30.44
N GLY A 243 -17.40 9.59 30.20
CA GLY A 243 -17.78 8.38 29.47
C GLY A 243 -18.33 8.73 28.08
N ASN A 244 -19.54 8.29 27.76
CA ASN A 244 -20.19 8.62 26.48
C ASN A 244 -21.04 9.90 26.53
N LYS A 245 -20.87 10.74 27.56
CA LYS A 245 -21.61 12.00 27.71
C LYS A 245 -20.70 13.16 27.35
N ILE A 246 -21.03 13.84 26.27
CA ILE A 246 -20.39 15.07 25.81
C ILE A 246 -21.23 16.25 26.28
N LYS A 247 -20.68 17.10 27.14
CA LYS A 247 -21.37 18.29 27.64
C LYS A 247 -20.73 19.55 27.07
N VAL A 248 -21.56 20.39 26.45
CA VAL A 248 -21.18 21.71 25.94
C VAL A 248 -21.91 22.77 26.76
N GLN A 249 -21.17 23.52 27.58
CA GLN A 249 -21.74 24.46 28.55
C GLN A 249 -21.14 25.86 28.36
N GLY A 250 -21.98 26.90 28.41
CA GLY A 250 -21.52 28.29 28.38
C GLY A 250 -22.60 29.26 27.92
N LYS A 251 -22.23 30.42 27.36
CA LYS A 251 -23.20 31.43 26.90
C LYS A 251 -22.73 32.26 25.72
N GLY A 252 -23.70 32.77 24.96
CA GLY A 252 -23.46 33.78 23.91
C GLY A 252 -22.48 33.29 22.83
N ARG A 253 -21.52 34.14 22.46
CA ARG A 253 -20.58 33.84 21.36
C ARG A 253 -19.63 32.68 21.67
N SER A 254 -19.14 32.54 22.91
CA SER A 254 -18.24 31.43 23.26
C SER A 254 -18.94 30.08 23.14
N LEU A 255 -20.22 29.99 23.52
CA LEU A 255 -21.01 28.77 23.38
C LEU A 255 -21.22 28.41 21.91
N ARG A 256 -21.54 29.41 21.09
CA ARG A 256 -21.69 29.22 19.64
C ARG A 256 -20.38 28.73 18.99
N HIS A 257 -19.23 29.25 19.42
CA HIS A 257 -17.92 28.74 18.96
C HIS A 257 -17.72 27.27 19.32
N ALA A 258 -18.00 26.87 20.57
CA ALA A 258 -17.87 25.48 21.00
C ALA A 258 -18.78 24.53 20.20
N VAL A 259 -20.05 24.89 20.01
CA VAL A 259 -21.01 24.10 19.21
C VAL A 259 -20.56 23.99 17.76
N ARG A 260 -20.10 25.08 17.13
CA ARG A 260 -19.63 25.06 15.74
C ARG A 260 -18.33 24.28 15.59
N TYR A 261 -17.39 24.40 16.52
CA TYR A 261 -16.17 23.59 16.51
C TYR A 261 -16.51 22.10 16.59
N LEU A 262 -17.42 21.73 17.50
CA LEU A 262 -17.81 20.33 17.68
C LEU A 262 -18.63 19.77 16.53
N LEU A 263 -19.54 20.52 15.90
CA LEU A 263 -20.50 19.96 14.94
C LEU A 263 -20.24 20.37 13.49
N HIS A 264 -19.59 21.51 13.26
CA HIS A 264 -19.40 22.05 11.91
C HIS A 264 -17.98 21.82 11.40
N ASP A 265 -16.98 22.07 12.23
CA ASP A 265 -15.60 21.99 11.76
C ASP A 265 -15.22 20.55 11.41
N LYS A 266 -14.30 20.40 10.45
CA LYS A 266 -13.82 19.09 9.99
C LYS A 266 -12.63 18.65 10.83
N HIS A 267 -12.41 17.35 10.90
CA HIS A 267 -11.17 16.79 11.42
C HIS A 267 -9.96 17.32 10.62
N TRP A 268 -8.79 17.45 11.24
CA TRP A 268 -7.62 17.97 10.54
C TRP A 268 -7.19 17.09 9.36
N ARG A 269 -7.40 15.77 9.45
CA ARG A 269 -7.19 14.82 8.33
C ARG A 269 -8.13 15.10 7.15
N GLU A 270 -9.26 15.76 7.39
CA GLU A 270 -10.26 16.19 6.38
C GLU A 270 -10.08 17.67 5.96
N GLY A 271 -8.97 18.29 6.34
CA GLY A 271 -8.65 19.68 6.03
C GLY A 271 -9.28 20.72 6.96
N GLY A 272 -9.83 20.32 8.11
CA GLY A 272 -10.37 21.23 9.14
C GLY A 272 -9.43 21.46 10.32
N THR A 273 -9.98 21.87 11.47
CA THR A 273 -9.19 22.16 12.68
C THR A 273 -9.53 21.30 13.91
N VAL A 274 -10.50 20.38 13.81
CA VAL A 274 -10.79 19.44 14.89
C VAL A 274 -9.57 18.53 15.12
N SER A 275 -9.15 18.42 16.39
CA SER A 275 -8.00 17.61 16.85
C SER A 275 -6.64 18.00 16.27
N PHE A 276 -6.46 19.21 15.74
CA PHE A 276 -5.23 19.59 15.02
C PHE A 276 -3.92 19.45 15.83
N TRP A 277 -3.98 19.46 17.16
CA TRP A 277 -2.82 19.27 18.04
C TRP A 277 -2.26 17.85 18.02
N GLU A 278 -2.98 16.87 17.45
CA GLU A 278 -2.50 15.50 17.25
C GLU A 278 -1.67 15.34 15.98
N ARG A 279 -1.63 16.38 15.13
CA ARG A 279 -0.86 16.36 13.89
C ARG A 279 0.60 15.94 14.14
N PRO A 280 1.07 14.88 13.45
CA PRO A 280 2.44 14.38 13.62
C PRO A 280 3.52 15.44 13.36
N ASP A 281 3.31 16.36 12.40
CA ASP A 281 4.27 17.40 12.06
C ASP A 281 4.43 18.51 13.13
N LEU A 282 3.56 18.53 14.13
CA LEU A 282 3.69 19.42 15.30
C LEU A 282 4.53 18.78 16.42
N GLN A 283 4.86 17.50 16.31
CA GLN A 283 5.69 16.78 17.27
C GLN A 283 7.17 16.91 16.91
N SER A 284 8.05 16.96 17.91
CA SER A 284 9.49 16.98 17.67
C SER A 284 9.94 15.63 17.11
N PRO A 285 10.72 15.59 16.01
CA PRO A 285 11.29 14.34 15.52
C PRO A 285 12.28 13.78 16.55
N PRO A 286 12.43 12.45 16.64
CA PRO A 286 13.45 11.84 17.47
C PRO A 286 14.85 12.26 16.99
N GLU A 287 15.77 12.52 17.93
CA GLU A 287 17.17 12.82 17.60
C GLU A 287 17.92 11.53 17.24
N GLU A 288 18.68 11.57 16.14
CA GLU A 288 19.53 10.47 15.66
C GLU A 288 20.98 10.66 16.14
N TYR A 289 21.66 9.57 16.53
CA TYR A 289 23.07 9.57 16.89
C TYR A 289 23.80 8.31 16.40
N VAL A 290 25.13 8.42 16.19
CA VAL A 290 25.99 7.32 15.73
C VAL A 290 26.50 6.54 16.93
N VAL A 291 26.23 5.23 16.98
CA VAL A 291 26.74 4.33 18.03
C VAL A 291 28.09 3.71 17.68
N SER A 292 28.38 3.52 16.40
CA SER A 292 29.63 2.94 15.92
C SER A 292 30.00 3.50 14.55
N ASP A 293 31.29 3.74 14.32
CA ASP A 293 31.89 4.20 13.06
C ASP A 293 33.17 3.39 12.81
N LEU A 294 33.04 2.31 12.05
CA LEU A 294 34.10 1.36 11.74
C LEU A 294 34.69 1.65 10.36
N LYS A 295 36.01 1.46 10.24
CA LYS A 295 36.75 1.63 8.98
C LYS A 295 37.52 0.37 8.64
N TRP A 296 37.51 0.01 7.38
CA TRP A 296 38.26 -1.12 6.83
C TRP A 296 39.04 -0.70 5.59
N GLU A 297 40.26 -1.21 5.45
CA GLU A 297 41.11 -1.00 4.28
C GLU A 297 41.86 -2.30 4.00
N GLY A 298 41.61 -2.90 2.83
CA GLY A 298 42.24 -4.13 2.39
C GLY A 298 43.52 -3.87 1.57
N GLU A 299 44.36 -4.89 1.38
CA GLU A 299 45.41 -4.85 0.37
C GLU A 299 44.80 -5.10 -1.02
N ARG A 300 45.33 -4.46 -2.08
CA ARG A 300 44.84 -4.73 -3.44
C ARG A 300 45.16 -6.16 -3.85
N GLU A 301 44.17 -6.92 -4.31
CA GLU A 301 44.39 -8.26 -4.83
C GLU A 301 45.44 -8.32 -5.95
N THR A 302 45.60 -7.26 -6.75
CA THR A 302 46.67 -7.19 -7.76
C THR A 302 48.07 -7.13 -7.16
N ASP A 303 48.24 -6.43 -6.03
CA ASP A 303 49.54 -6.30 -5.36
C ASP A 303 49.90 -7.63 -4.71
N VAL A 304 48.92 -8.30 -4.07
CA VAL A 304 49.04 -9.66 -3.53
C VAL A 304 49.41 -10.64 -4.64
N CYS A 305 48.72 -10.60 -5.79
CA CYS A 305 49.02 -11.43 -6.95
C CYS A 305 50.48 -11.26 -7.42
N LEU A 306 50.93 -10.02 -7.63
CA LEU A 306 52.29 -9.75 -8.08
C LEU A 306 53.34 -10.22 -7.07
N ASP A 307 53.07 -10.08 -5.78
CA ASP A 307 53.94 -10.56 -4.72
C ASP A 307 53.99 -12.10 -4.64
N LEU A 308 52.86 -12.78 -4.83
CA LEU A 308 52.83 -14.24 -4.93
C LEU A 308 53.59 -14.74 -6.14
N VAL A 309 53.44 -14.09 -7.31
CA VAL A 309 54.24 -14.40 -8.51
C VAL A 309 55.74 -14.23 -8.25
N ARG A 310 56.16 -13.16 -7.56
CA ARG A 310 57.58 -12.93 -7.20
C ARG A 310 58.11 -13.99 -6.24
N LYS A 311 57.33 -14.32 -5.20
CA LYS A 311 57.72 -15.28 -4.15
C LYS A 311 57.74 -16.72 -4.65
N HIS A 312 56.93 -17.03 -5.66
CA HIS A 312 56.71 -18.38 -6.15
C HIS A 312 57.05 -18.49 -7.64
N HIS A 313 58.32 -18.32 -7.98
CA HIS A 313 58.81 -18.59 -9.34
C HIS A 313 58.78 -20.09 -9.66
N SER A 314 58.44 -20.44 -10.90
CA SER A 314 58.63 -21.77 -11.48
C SER A 314 59.39 -21.61 -12.79
N SER A 315 60.62 -22.12 -12.86
CA SER A 315 61.45 -22.06 -14.08
C SER A 315 61.01 -23.04 -15.16
N GLU A 316 60.17 -24.00 -14.80
CA GLU A 316 59.68 -25.04 -15.70
C GLU A 316 58.34 -24.66 -16.36
N ALA A 317 57.65 -23.65 -15.82
CA ALA A 317 56.34 -23.24 -16.31
C ALA A 317 56.43 -22.60 -17.69
N ASP A 318 55.71 -23.16 -18.67
CA ASP A 318 55.57 -22.62 -20.03
C ASP A 318 54.29 -21.78 -20.19
N GLU A 319 53.34 -21.91 -19.27
CA GLU A 319 52.09 -21.15 -19.20
C GLU A 319 51.71 -20.80 -17.76
N MET A 320 51.01 -19.67 -17.59
CA MET A 320 50.40 -19.26 -16.33
C MET A 320 48.94 -18.84 -16.53
N THR A 321 48.07 -19.32 -15.65
CA THR A 321 46.68 -18.87 -15.55
C THR A 321 46.45 -18.20 -14.21
N ILE A 322 45.83 -17.01 -14.22
CA ILE A 322 45.54 -16.23 -13.02
C ILE A 322 44.05 -15.90 -13.02
N PHE A 323 43.38 -16.08 -11.88
CA PHE A 323 42.03 -15.59 -11.63
C PHE A 323 42.10 -14.36 -10.71
N LEU A 324 41.50 -13.26 -11.15
CA LEU A 324 41.40 -12.00 -10.41
C LEU A 324 39.98 -11.46 -10.54
N SER A 325 39.41 -10.93 -9.46
CA SER A 325 38.13 -10.24 -9.48
C SER A 325 38.22 -8.84 -10.08
N GLU A 326 39.38 -8.37 -10.51
CA GLU A 326 39.57 -7.08 -11.18
C GLU A 326 38.83 -6.90 -12.53
N PRO A 327 38.50 -5.65 -12.93
CA PRO A 327 38.00 -5.33 -14.27
C PRO A 327 38.96 -5.77 -15.38
N LEU A 328 38.42 -6.04 -16.58
CA LEU A 328 39.19 -6.50 -17.74
C LEU A 328 40.42 -5.62 -18.05
N SER A 329 40.31 -4.30 -17.90
CA SER A 329 41.43 -3.38 -18.13
C SER A 329 42.58 -3.58 -17.16
N GLU A 330 42.29 -3.84 -15.88
CA GLU A 330 43.31 -4.09 -14.87
C GLU A 330 43.89 -5.50 -15.02
N ARG A 331 43.05 -6.52 -15.28
CA ARG A 331 43.52 -7.87 -15.62
C ARG A 331 44.51 -7.90 -16.78
N LYS A 332 44.24 -7.14 -17.86
CA LYS A 332 45.17 -6.96 -18.99
C LYS A 332 46.50 -6.31 -18.55
N LYS A 333 46.49 -5.35 -17.63
CA LYS A 333 47.73 -4.76 -17.09
C LYS A 333 48.52 -5.77 -16.26
N ILE A 334 47.83 -6.58 -15.44
CA ILE A 334 48.47 -7.64 -14.65
C ILE A 334 49.10 -8.68 -15.55
N ARG A 335 48.39 -9.15 -16.58
CA ARG A 335 48.94 -10.06 -17.60
C ARG A 335 50.28 -9.56 -18.13
N ASN A 336 50.31 -8.30 -18.59
CA ASN A 336 51.51 -7.70 -19.16
C ASN A 336 52.65 -7.55 -18.13
N LYS A 337 52.33 -7.24 -16.87
CA LYS A 337 53.33 -7.15 -15.79
C LYS A 337 53.91 -8.52 -15.47
N VAL A 338 53.06 -9.55 -15.34
CA VAL A 338 53.47 -10.92 -15.05
C VAL A 338 54.34 -11.50 -16.16
N GLN A 339 53.96 -11.30 -17.44
CA GLN A 339 54.79 -11.71 -18.59
C GLN A 339 56.19 -11.08 -18.53
N LYS A 340 56.27 -9.77 -18.28
CA LYS A 340 57.57 -9.07 -18.14
C LYS A 340 58.39 -9.54 -16.94
N MET A 341 57.74 -9.91 -15.85
CA MET A 341 58.39 -10.32 -14.61
C MET A 341 58.90 -11.76 -14.63
N THR A 342 58.19 -12.66 -15.31
CA THR A 342 58.46 -14.11 -15.30
C THR A 342 59.14 -14.61 -16.57
N GLY A 343 58.98 -13.91 -17.69
CA GLY A 343 59.43 -14.37 -19.01
C GLY A 343 58.54 -15.45 -19.63
N VAL A 344 57.46 -15.85 -18.96
CA VAL A 344 56.48 -16.83 -19.49
C VAL A 344 55.74 -16.21 -20.66
N GLU A 345 55.76 -16.89 -21.82
CA GLU A 345 55.14 -16.38 -23.05
C GLU A 345 53.60 -16.37 -22.94
N LYS A 346 53.02 -17.46 -22.42
CA LYS A 346 51.56 -17.63 -22.30
C LYS A 346 51.08 -17.29 -20.90
N VAL A 347 50.51 -16.10 -20.73
CA VAL A 347 49.87 -15.69 -19.47
C VAL A 347 48.42 -15.33 -19.73
N LYS A 348 47.51 -16.01 -19.04
CA LYS A 348 46.06 -15.79 -19.07
C LYS A 348 45.60 -15.21 -17.73
N VAL A 349 44.75 -14.19 -17.76
CA VAL A 349 44.21 -13.55 -16.56
C VAL A 349 42.70 -13.42 -16.70
N TYR A 350 41.98 -14.31 -16.03
CA TYR A 350 40.52 -14.45 -16.09
C TYR A 350 39.85 -13.77 -14.91
N SER A 351 38.56 -13.49 -15.07
CA SER A 351 37.72 -12.93 -14.01
C SER A 351 37.47 -13.97 -12.91
N SER A 352 37.48 -13.56 -11.65
CA SER A 352 36.97 -14.35 -10.51
C SER A 352 35.50 -14.06 -10.19
N PHE A 353 34.78 -13.44 -11.13
CA PHE A 353 33.33 -13.24 -11.08
C PHE A 353 32.73 -13.58 -12.44
N LYS A 354 31.78 -14.51 -12.47
CA LYS A 354 31.32 -15.21 -13.69
C LYS A 354 32.50 -15.64 -14.60
N PRO A 355 33.51 -16.37 -14.07
CA PRO A 355 34.66 -16.81 -14.85
C PRO A 355 34.29 -17.50 -16.15
N ILE A 356 33.24 -18.33 -16.17
CA ILE A 356 32.88 -19.09 -17.38
C ILE A 356 32.43 -18.14 -18.50
N VAL A 357 31.49 -17.24 -18.21
CA VAL A 357 31.04 -16.18 -19.15
C VAL A 357 32.21 -15.33 -19.62
N SER A 358 33.02 -14.86 -18.68
CA SER A 358 34.18 -14.02 -18.99
C SER A 358 35.18 -14.72 -19.91
N ILE A 359 35.47 -16.00 -19.69
CA ILE A 359 36.40 -16.77 -20.55
C ILE A 359 35.81 -16.99 -21.93
N VAL A 360 34.53 -17.33 -22.04
CA VAL A 360 33.87 -17.51 -23.33
C VAL A 360 33.98 -16.22 -24.15
N MET A 361 33.63 -15.09 -23.56
CA MET A 361 33.67 -13.77 -24.21
C MET A 361 35.10 -13.31 -24.55
N GLU A 362 36.07 -13.56 -23.68
CA GLU A 362 37.42 -12.97 -23.79
C GLU A 362 38.48 -13.85 -24.45
N ASP A 363 38.34 -15.18 -24.39
CA ASP A 363 39.36 -16.14 -24.86
C ASP A 363 38.79 -17.14 -25.89
N TRP A 364 37.65 -17.78 -25.60
CA TRP A 364 37.14 -18.84 -26.50
C TRP A 364 36.44 -18.30 -27.74
N MET A 365 35.97 -17.05 -27.70
CA MET A 365 35.24 -16.41 -28.79
C MET A 365 36.00 -16.40 -30.11
N GLU A 366 37.32 -16.25 -30.11
CA GLU A 366 38.13 -16.29 -31.33
C GLU A 366 38.08 -17.68 -31.99
N SER A 367 38.12 -18.75 -31.18
CA SER A 367 38.01 -20.13 -31.69
C SER A 367 36.62 -20.39 -32.28
N LEU A 368 35.57 -19.89 -31.63
CA LEU A 368 34.20 -20.00 -32.12
C LEU A 368 33.99 -19.25 -33.44
N ARG A 369 34.48 -18.00 -33.55
CA ARG A 369 34.37 -17.20 -34.78
C ARG A 369 35.04 -17.84 -35.98
N ASN A 370 36.15 -18.56 -35.79
CA ASN A 370 36.88 -19.22 -36.86
C ASN A 370 36.10 -20.37 -37.51
N VAL A 371 35.13 -20.95 -36.81
CA VAL A 371 34.32 -22.07 -37.30
C VAL A 371 32.82 -21.76 -37.33
N ALA A 372 32.42 -20.50 -37.16
CA ALA A 372 31.02 -20.10 -36.95
C ALA A 372 30.05 -20.64 -38.01
N SER A 373 30.49 -20.73 -39.27
CA SER A 373 29.67 -21.27 -40.38
C SER A 373 29.52 -22.80 -40.37
N GLU A 374 30.29 -23.51 -39.55
CA GLU A 374 30.30 -24.97 -39.41
C GLU A 374 29.56 -25.41 -38.13
N ILE A 375 29.23 -24.48 -37.23
CA ILE A 375 28.58 -24.79 -35.95
C ILE A 375 27.11 -25.13 -36.19
N ASP A 376 26.73 -26.36 -35.83
CA ASP A 376 25.32 -26.77 -35.70
C ASP A 376 24.82 -26.50 -34.28
N HIS A 377 25.55 -26.98 -33.27
CA HIS A 377 25.24 -26.74 -31.86
C HIS A 377 26.48 -26.65 -30.98
N ILE A 378 26.33 -25.96 -29.84
CA ILE A 378 27.32 -25.81 -28.79
C ILE A 378 26.71 -26.43 -27.53
N LYS A 379 27.40 -27.39 -26.92
CA LYS A 379 26.95 -28.02 -25.69
C LYS A 379 27.90 -27.69 -24.55
N PHE A 380 27.36 -27.19 -23.44
CA PHE A 380 28.11 -27.05 -22.19
C PHE A 380 27.79 -28.21 -21.26
N VAL A 381 28.78 -29.03 -20.98
CA VAL A 381 28.70 -30.10 -19.97
C VAL A 381 29.17 -29.54 -18.63
N CYS A 382 28.23 -29.38 -17.71
CA CYS A 382 28.37 -28.74 -16.42
C CYS A 382 28.42 -29.77 -15.29
N LYS A 383 29.32 -29.56 -14.33
CA LYS A 383 29.35 -30.35 -13.11
C LYS A 383 28.06 -30.15 -12.32
N GLU A 384 27.53 -31.22 -11.75
CA GLU A 384 26.44 -31.13 -10.78
C GLU A 384 26.99 -30.81 -9.39
N GLU A 385 26.46 -29.77 -8.73
CA GLU A 385 26.92 -29.35 -7.40
C GLU A 385 26.23 -30.16 -6.29
N MET A 386 27.02 -30.93 -5.53
CA MET A 386 26.50 -31.94 -4.59
C MET A 386 27.00 -31.75 -3.15
N ASN A 387 27.48 -30.55 -2.79
CA ASN A 387 27.94 -30.27 -1.43
C ASN A 387 26.77 -30.30 -0.45
N GLU A 388 26.70 -31.32 0.41
CA GLU A 388 25.62 -31.49 1.41
C GLU A 388 25.50 -30.29 2.37
N ASP A 389 26.61 -29.59 2.62
CA ASP A 389 26.66 -28.41 3.48
C ASP A 389 26.59 -27.07 2.72
N GLY A 390 26.50 -27.11 1.38
CA GLY A 390 26.47 -25.94 0.50
C GLY A 390 25.10 -25.27 0.42
N CYS A 391 25.09 -23.97 0.13
CA CYS A 391 23.87 -23.23 -0.23
C CYS A 391 23.59 -23.27 -1.74
N GLU A 392 24.59 -23.62 -2.55
CA GLU A 392 24.51 -23.71 -4.00
C GLU A 392 23.51 -24.79 -4.45
N LEU A 393 22.78 -24.50 -5.54
CA LEU A 393 21.91 -25.47 -6.19
C LEU A 393 22.74 -26.45 -7.06
N PRO A 394 22.25 -27.67 -7.32
CA PRO A 394 22.90 -28.63 -8.22
C PRO A 394 23.25 -28.07 -9.60
N ILE A 395 22.47 -27.08 -10.07
CA ILE A 395 22.62 -26.42 -11.36
C ILE A 395 23.52 -25.18 -11.35
N ARG A 396 24.30 -24.95 -10.28
CA ARG A 396 25.09 -23.73 -10.10
C ARG A 396 25.89 -23.31 -11.35
N TRP A 397 26.52 -24.26 -12.03
CA TRP A 397 27.35 -23.97 -13.20
C TRP A 397 26.53 -23.65 -14.46
N ILE A 398 25.28 -24.13 -14.56
CA ILE A 398 24.31 -23.68 -15.56
C ILE A 398 23.85 -22.25 -15.25
N GLN A 399 23.62 -21.93 -13.97
CA GLN A 399 23.25 -20.56 -13.58
C GLN A 399 24.34 -19.57 -13.96
N GLU A 400 25.60 -19.92 -13.72
CA GLU A 400 26.72 -19.06 -14.05
C GLU A 400 26.89 -18.83 -15.57
N LEU A 401 26.39 -19.75 -16.43
CA LEU A 401 26.41 -19.62 -17.88
C LEU A 401 25.37 -18.65 -18.44
N TYR A 402 24.36 -18.24 -17.67
CA TYR A 402 23.38 -17.25 -18.16
C TYR A 402 24.03 -15.87 -18.39
N PRO A 403 23.69 -15.09 -19.43
CA PRO A 403 22.81 -15.38 -20.57
C PRO A 403 23.59 -15.76 -21.85
N LEU A 404 24.59 -16.65 -21.76
CA LEU A 404 25.51 -16.92 -22.89
C LEU A 404 24.83 -17.48 -24.14
N ASP A 405 23.71 -18.17 -24.01
CA ASP A 405 23.03 -18.74 -25.17
C ASP A 405 22.54 -17.67 -26.15
N GLU A 406 21.90 -16.62 -25.64
CA GLU A 406 21.45 -15.47 -26.42
C GLU A 406 22.62 -14.60 -26.85
N TRP A 407 23.60 -14.36 -25.97
CA TRP A 407 24.78 -13.59 -26.30
C TRP A 407 25.60 -14.23 -27.44
N LEU A 408 25.82 -15.56 -27.39
CA LEU A 408 26.47 -16.30 -28.46
C LEU A 408 25.60 -16.34 -29.72
N GLY A 409 24.28 -16.43 -29.57
CA GLY A 409 23.33 -16.35 -30.68
C GLY A 409 23.48 -15.06 -31.48
N GLU A 410 23.56 -13.91 -30.80
CA GLU A 410 23.81 -12.61 -31.41
C GLU A 410 25.19 -12.54 -32.08
N GLU A 411 26.24 -12.92 -31.35
CA GLU A 411 27.63 -12.75 -31.78
C GLU A 411 28.06 -13.72 -32.90
N LEU A 412 27.46 -14.91 -32.97
CA LEU A 412 27.74 -15.93 -34.00
C LEU A 412 26.62 -16.05 -35.04
N SER A 413 25.54 -15.28 -34.92
CA SER A 413 24.33 -15.40 -35.76
C SER A 413 23.71 -16.81 -35.72
N LEU A 414 23.71 -17.43 -34.53
CA LEU A 414 23.10 -18.73 -34.27
C LEU A 414 21.72 -18.56 -33.61
N HIS A 415 20.85 -19.55 -33.77
CA HIS A 415 19.62 -19.61 -32.97
C HIS A 415 19.98 -19.88 -31.50
N LYS A 416 19.30 -19.25 -30.53
CA LYS A 416 19.58 -19.45 -29.08
C LYS A 416 19.52 -20.92 -28.63
N ASP A 417 18.68 -21.72 -29.30
CA ASP A 417 18.55 -23.16 -29.01
C ASP A 417 19.73 -24.01 -29.52
N ALA A 418 20.64 -23.42 -30.31
CA ALA A 418 21.90 -24.08 -30.66
C ALA A 418 22.82 -24.26 -29.43
N VAL A 419 22.61 -23.47 -28.37
CA VAL A 419 23.34 -23.61 -27.11
C VAL A 419 22.53 -24.47 -26.13
N THR A 420 23.11 -25.61 -25.74
CA THR A 420 22.50 -26.62 -24.88
C THR A 420 23.35 -26.90 -23.64
N PHE A 421 22.72 -27.47 -22.60
CA PHE A 421 23.38 -27.80 -21.34
C PHE A 421 23.21 -29.27 -21.00
N GLU A 422 24.20 -29.86 -20.34
CA GLU A 422 24.19 -31.22 -19.81
C GLU A 422 24.75 -31.19 -18.38
N LEU A 423 24.14 -31.91 -17.42
CA LEU A 423 24.67 -32.06 -16.06
C LEU A 423 25.43 -33.38 -15.92
N ASN A 424 26.57 -33.34 -15.22
CA ASN A 424 27.43 -34.49 -14.99
C ASN A 424 27.96 -34.53 -13.54
N GLU A 425 27.66 -35.60 -12.81
CA GLU A 425 28.07 -35.80 -11.41
C GLU A 425 29.59 -35.98 -11.22
N LEU A 426 30.28 -36.61 -12.19
CA LEU A 426 31.65 -37.10 -12.01
C LEU A 426 32.71 -36.24 -12.72
N GLN A 427 32.32 -35.07 -13.22
CA GLN A 427 33.18 -34.28 -14.08
C GLN A 427 34.02 -33.27 -13.29
N ASP A 428 35.34 -33.34 -13.51
CA ASP A 428 36.25 -32.20 -13.41
C ASP A 428 37.00 -32.11 -14.74
N PRO A 429 37.10 -30.92 -15.37
CA PRO A 429 36.75 -29.58 -14.87
C PRO A 429 35.24 -29.25 -14.81
N GLN A 430 34.85 -28.21 -14.04
CA GLN A 430 33.44 -27.87 -13.78
C GLN A 430 32.62 -27.59 -15.04
N VAL A 431 33.23 -27.04 -16.09
CA VAL A 431 32.55 -26.81 -17.37
C VAL A 431 33.44 -27.22 -18.54
N ILE A 432 32.87 -27.99 -19.46
CA ILE A 432 33.43 -28.33 -20.76
C ILE A 432 32.48 -27.80 -21.84
N MET A 433 33.00 -27.09 -22.83
CA MET A 433 32.28 -26.63 -24.01
C MET A 433 32.69 -27.49 -25.21
N GLU A 434 31.71 -28.17 -25.80
CA GLU A 434 31.84 -29.01 -26.98
C GLU A 434 31.13 -28.33 -28.15
N VAL A 435 31.82 -28.16 -29.27
CA VAL A 435 31.27 -27.52 -30.48
C VAL A 435 31.10 -28.58 -31.56
N TYR A 436 29.91 -28.69 -32.12
CA TYR A 436 29.53 -29.75 -33.05
C TYR A 436 29.20 -29.21 -34.45
N ASP A 437 29.46 -30.03 -35.47
CA ASP A 437 29.01 -29.82 -36.84
C ASP A 437 27.65 -30.49 -37.13
N GLU A 438 27.07 -30.22 -38.31
CA GLU A 438 25.78 -30.79 -38.75
C GLU A 438 25.76 -32.33 -38.81
N SER A 439 26.94 -32.99 -38.85
CA SER A 439 27.05 -34.45 -38.85
C SER A 439 27.09 -35.07 -37.45
N GLY A 440 27.11 -34.24 -36.41
CA GLY A 440 27.31 -34.65 -35.02
C GLY A 440 28.77 -34.89 -34.65
N GLY A 441 29.72 -34.43 -35.47
CA GLY A 441 31.15 -34.48 -35.18
C GLY A 441 31.59 -33.32 -34.29
N VAL A 442 32.42 -33.60 -33.28
CA VAL A 442 33.03 -32.55 -32.44
C VAL A 442 34.11 -31.83 -33.23
N ILE A 443 33.91 -30.54 -33.50
CA ILE A 443 34.87 -29.65 -34.14
C ILE A 443 36.04 -29.37 -33.20
N PHE A 444 35.74 -28.91 -31.98
CA PHE A 444 36.71 -28.74 -30.90
C PHE A 444 36.05 -28.74 -29.52
N GLU A 445 36.88 -28.90 -28.51
CA GLU A 445 36.51 -28.84 -27.09
C GLU A 445 37.35 -27.77 -26.36
N LYS A 446 36.74 -27.10 -25.39
CA LYS A 446 37.43 -26.24 -24.40
C LYS A 446 36.90 -26.53 -23.01
N SER A 447 37.70 -26.30 -21.99
CA SER A 447 37.27 -26.57 -20.62
C SER A 447 37.88 -25.60 -19.60
N ILE A 448 37.20 -25.45 -18.46
CA ILE A 448 37.59 -24.51 -17.40
C ILE A 448 37.40 -25.13 -16.01
N LEU A 449 38.52 -25.22 -15.28
CA LEU A 449 38.53 -25.51 -13.84
C LEU A 449 38.40 -24.20 -13.05
N VAL A 450 37.28 -23.96 -12.39
CA VAL A 450 37.02 -22.70 -11.65
C VAL A 450 37.58 -22.80 -10.22
N PRO A 451 38.40 -21.83 -9.76
CA PRO A 451 38.87 -21.80 -8.37
C PRO A 451 37.76 -21.39 -7.41
N ILE A 452 37.56 -22.20 -6.38
CA ILE A 452 36.49 -22.03 -5.38
C ILE A 452 37.13 -22.01 -3.99
N HIS A 453 36.63 -21.15 -3.11
CA HIS A 453 37.01 -21.17 -1.70
C HIS A 453 35.79 -21.14 -0.80
N SER A 454 35.66 -22.15 0.05
CA SER A 454 34.52 -22.27 0.96
C SER A 454 34.56 -21.20 2.06
N MET A 455 33.42 -20.59 2.35
CA MET A 455 33.21 -19.67 3.47
C MET A 455 32.01 -20.12 4.30
N ASN A 456 31.91 -19.65 5.54
CA ASN A 456 30.72 -19.91 6.34
C ASN A 456 29.57 -19.05 5.83
N TYR A 457 28.39 -19.66 5.70
CA TYR A 457 27.17 -18.88 5.52
C TYR A 457 26.83 -18.11 6.81
N VAL A 458 25.95 -17.12 6.72
CA VAL A 458 25.66 -16.21 7.84
C VAL A 458 25.03 -16.91 9.06
N ASP A 459 24.44 -18.09 8.86
CA ASP A 459 23.90 -18.91 9.94
C ASP A 459 24.94 -19.73 10.72
N GLY A 460 26.19 -19.75 10.24
CA GLY A 460 27.28 -20.55 10.80
C GLY A 460 27.12 -22.06 10.68
N LYS A 461 26.02 -22.55 10.08
CA LYS A 461 25.70 -23.98 9.92
C LYS A 461 25.98 -24.47 8.51
N LYS A 462 25.67 -23.65 7.51
CA LYS A 462 25.93 -23.94 6.09
C LYS A 462 27.23 -23.29 5.61
N ARG A 463 27.68 -23.72 4.44
CA ARG A 463 28.82 -23.17 3.72
C ARG A 463 28.36 -22.57 2.39
N VAL A 464 29.15 -21.64 1.90
CA VAL A 464 29.04 -21.11 0.54
C VAL A 464 30.37 -21.28 -0.17
N TYR A 465 30.32 -21.43 -1.48
CA TYR A 465 31.45 -21.79 -2.32
C TYR A 465 31.63 -20.73 -3.44
N PRO A 466 31.91 -19.45 -3.09
CA PRO A 466 32.18 -18.42 -4.07
C PRO A 466 33.47 -18.69 -4.86
N VAL A 467 33.50 -18.18 -6.10
CA VAL A 467 34.71 -18.16 -6.93
C VAL A 467 35.78 -17.30 -6.23
N SER A 468 37.02 -17.78 -6.22
CA SER A 468 38.15 -17.17 -5.52
C SER A 468 39.29 -16.84 -6.48
N ASN A 469 40.27 -16.05 -6.03
CA ASN A 469 41.48 -15.85 -6.81
C ASN A 469 42.44 -17.06 -6.70
N GLU A 470 43.14 -17.35 -7.80
CA GLU A 470 44.17 -18.39 -7.84
C GLU A 470 45.20 -18.10 -8.93
N ILE A 471 46.47 -18.42 -8.65
CA ILE A 471 47.55 -18.46 -9.65
C ILE A 471 47.88 -19.92 -9.91
N ARG A 472 47.90 -20.32 -11.17
CA ARG A 472 48.31 -21.65 -11.65
C ARG A 472 49.52 -21.51 -12.57
N TRP A 473 50.56 -22.29 -12.28
CA TRP A 473 51.71 -22.48 -13.15
C TRP A 473 51.54 -23.82 -13.85
N MET A 474 51.71 -23.80 -15.17
CA MET A 474 51.41 -24.93 -16.04
C MET A 474 52.67 -25.40 -16.76
N VAL A 475 52.77 -26.70 -17.03
CA VAL A 475 53.80 -27.31 -17.89
C VAL A 475 53.11 -28.25 -18.86
N GLY A 476 53.18 -27.96 -20.16
CA GLY A 476 52.56 -28.81 -21.18
C GLY A 476 51.03 -28.96 -21.01
N GLY A 477 50.37 -27.96 -20.44
CA GLY A 477 48.91 -27.96 -20.19
C GLY A 477 48.46 -28.51 -18.83
N GLU A 478 49.37 -29.05 -18.02
CA GLU A 478 49.07 -29.59 -16.69
C GLU A 478 49.47 -28.62 -15.57
N ILE A 479 48.68 -28.54 -14.49
CA ILE A 479 48.97 -27.69 -13.32
C ILE A 479 50.15 -28.29 -12.55
N CYS A 480 51.33 -27.67 -12.60
CA CYS A 480 52.48 -28.09 -11.80
C CYS A 480 52.50 -27.47 -10.41
N LYS A 481 51.88 -26.29 -10.27
CA LYS A 481 51.77 -25.56 -9.00
C LYS A 481 50.56 -24.64 -9.04
N GLN A 482 49.91 -24.47 -7.90
CA GLN A 482 48.86 -23.46 -7.73
C GLN A 482 48.94 -22.75 -6.37
N LYS A 483 48.41 -21.53 -6.30
CA LYS A 483 48.32 -20.74 -5.08
C LYS A 483 47.03 -19.92 -5.05
N ALA A 484 46.11 -20.31 -4.18
CA ALA A 484 44.88 -19.57 -3.92
C ALA A 484 45.11 -18.37 -2.99
N PHE A 485 44.28 -17.33 -3.17
CA PHE A 485 44.16 -16.17 -2.29
C PHE A 485 42.74 -15.58 -2.41
N ALA A 486 42.34 -14.77 -1.45
CA ALA A 486 41.01 -14.18 -1.43
C ALA A 486 40.89 -13.00 -2.41
N THR A 487 39.69 -12.82 -2.95
CA THR A 487 39.27 -11.58 -3.62
C THR A 487 39.10 -10.43 -2.63
N ASP A 488 39.07 -9.20 -3.13
CA ASP A 488 38.78 -8.03 -2.31
C ASP A 488 37.40 -8.15 -1.62
N ARG A 489 36.38 -8.64 -2.35
CA ARG A 489 35.03 -8.93 -1.80
C ARG A 489 35.05 -9.98 -0.69
N GLN A 490 35.78 -11.09 -0.86
CA GLN A 490 35.87 -12.14 0.18
C GLN A 490 36.53 -11.60 1.45
N ASN A 491 37.61 -10.82 1.33
CA ASN A 491 38.29 -10.23 2.48
C ASN A 491 37.37 -9.26 3.23
N PHE A 492 36.65 -8.41 2.51
CA PHE A 492 35.71 -7.47 3.12
C PHE A 492 34.51 -8.18 3.74
N TYR A 493 33.89 -9.13 3.04
CA TYR A 493 32.73 -9.85 3.56
C TYR A 493 33.07 -10.67 4.81
N HIS A 494 34.27 -11.27 4.84
CA HIS A 494 34.78 -11.92 6.06
C HIS A 494 34.94 -10.94 7.23
N PHE A 495 35.50 -9.74 6.98
CA PHE A 495 35.56 -8.68 8.00
C PHE A 495 34.16 -8.26 8.46
N TYR A 496 33.23 -8.05 7.52
CA TYR A 496 31.86 -7.67 7.82
C TYR A 496 31.16 -8.69 8.72
N GLN A 497 31.22 -9.97 8.36
CA GLN A 497 30.63 -11.05 9.15
C GLN A 497 31.23 -11.13 10.56
N THR A 498 32.56 -11.14 10.67
CA THR A 498 33.26 -11.44 11.93
C THR A 498 33.48 -10.25 12.86
N HIS A 499 33.38 -9.02 12.36
CA HIS A 499 33.62 -7.82 13.16
C HIS A 499 32.40 -6.89 13.24
N VAL A 500 31.56 -6.85 12.20
CA VAL A 500 30.37 -5.98 12.18
C VAL A 500 29.13 -6.74 12.64
N LEU A 501 28.81 -7.87 12.02
CA LEU A 501 27.63 -8.65 12.44
C LEU A 501 27.79 -9.19 13.86
N ASP A 502 28.95 -9.77 14.16
CA ASP A 502 29.24 -10.29 15.50
C ASP A 502 29.18 -9.20 16.61
N SER A 503 29.46 -7.92 16.30
CA SER A 503 29.39 -6.85 17.31
C SER A 503 27.94 -6.58 17.77
N PHE A 504 26.95 -6.89 16.95
CA PHE A 504 25.54 -6.75 17.31
C PHE A 504 25.08 -7.74 18.39
N LEU A 505 25.81 -8.84 18.60
CA LEU A 505 25.50 -9.82 19.64
C LEU A 505 25.75 -9.24 21.05
N ASP A 506 26.70 -8.32 21.20
CA ASP A 506 27.14 -7.82 22.51
C ASP A 506 26.68 -6.38 22.84
N GLU A 507 26.45 -5.52 21.84
CA GLU A 507 26.49 -4.06 22.06
C GLU A 507 25.14 -3.32 22.11
N LEU A 508 24.01 -3.95 21.72
CA LEU A 508 22.76 -3.21 21.50
C LEU A 508 21.71 -3.34 22.60
N LYS A 509 21.26 -2.19 23.10
CA LYS A 509 20.11 -2.05 24.01
C LYS A 509 18.80 -2.31 23.28
N LEU A 510 17.95 -3.16 23.87
CA LEU A 510 16.60 -3.43 23.41
C LEU A 510 15.66 -2.28 23.82
N ASN A 511 14.87 -1.77 22.87
CA ASN A 511 13.77 -0.86 23.12
C ASN A 511 12.46 -1.53 22.70
N GLU A 512 11.47 -1.61 23.60
CA GLU A 512 10.15 -2.16 23.30
C GLU A 512 9.44 -1.33 22.22
N GLY A 513 8.94 -1.97 21.16
CA GLY A 513 8.18 -1.31 20.09
C GLY A 513 8.99 -0.38 19.18
N GLN A 514 10.31 -0.50 19.15
CA GLN A 514 11.23 0.30 18.29
C GLN A 514 12.30 -0.59 17.66
N PRO A 515 12.84 -0.21 16.49
CA PRO A 515 13.90 -0.97 15.84
C PRO A 515 15.17 -1.04 16.69
N LEU A 516 15.86 -2.17 16.55
CA LEU A 516 17.07 -2.48 17.30
C LEU A 516 18.17 -1.43 17.06
N PHE A 517 18.28 -0.97 15.81
CA PHE A 517 19.00 0.22 15.38
C PHE A 517 18.17 0.95 14.33
N ASP A 518 18.43 2.23 14.12
CA ASP A 518 17.72 3.01 13.10
C ASP A 518 18.13 2.53 11.69
N ARG A 519 19.44 2.54 11.44
CA ARG A 519 20.05 2.02 10.21
C ARG A 519 21.54 1.71 10.37
N ILE A 520 22.06 0.88 9.48
CA ILE A 520 23.48 0.69 9.20
C ILE A 520 23.78 1.21 7.79
N GLU A 521 24.67 2.20 7.69
CA GLU A 521 25.20 2.69 6.42
C GLU A 521 26.53 1.99 6.14
N ILE A 522 26.67 1.37 4.97
CA ILE A 522 27.84 0.57 4.57
C ILE A 522 28.39 1.14 3.26
N ASP A 523 29.38 2.02 3.35
CA ASP A 523 30.03 2.65 2.20
C ASP A 523 31.26 1.83 1.79
N VAL A 524 31.29 1.31 0.56
CA VAL A 524 32.33 0.38 0.07
C VAL A 524 32.88 0.85 -1.27
N GLU A 525 34.20 0.95 -1.40
CA GLU A 525 34.88 1.26 -2.66
C GLU A 525 35.84 0.12 -3.03
N MET A 526 35.71 -0.44 -4.24
CA MET A 526 36.55 -1.55 -4.74
C MET A 526 36.78 -1.47 -6.26
N SER A 527 37.81 -2.17 -6.73
CA SER A 527 38.10 -2.35 -8.17
C SER A 527 37.53 -3.67 -8.67
N GLU A 528 36.31 -3.61 -9.22
CA GLU A 528 35.50 -4.79 -9.52
C GLU A 528 34.76 -4.63 -10.88
N PRO A 529 34.43 -5.74 -11.59
CA PRO A 529 33.71 -5.76 -12.85
C PRO A 529 32.39 -5.03 -12.77
N GLU A 530 32.16 -4.23 -13.80
CA GLU A 530 30.92 -3.51 -14.03
C GLU A 530 30.75 -3.35 -15.54
N GLU A 531 29.97 -4.24 -16.14
CA GLU A 531 29.76 -4.33 -17.58
C GLU A 531 28.30 -4.70 -17.90
N LYS A 532 27.62 -3.86 -18.68
CA LYS A 532 26.30 -4.15 -19.25
C LYS A 532 26.48 -5.02 -20.50
N LEU A 533 25.71 -6.10 -20.61
CA LEU A 533 25.73 -7.02 -21.74
C LEU A 533 24.78 -6.54 -22.86
N SER A 534 24.88 -7.15 -24.05
CA SER A 534 23.97 -6.84 -25.18
C SER A 534 22.59 -7.48 -25.02
N VAL A 535 22.47 -8.51 -24.17
CA VAL A 535 21.24 -9.24 -23.92
C VAL A 535 20.42 -8.51 -22.87
N GLU A 536 19.33 -7.86 -23.31
CA GLU A 536 18.33 -7.20 -22.45
C GLU A 536 18.96 -6.25 -21.40
N HIS A 537 18.71 -6.51 -20.11
CA HIS A 537 19.20 -5.73 -18.96
C HIS A 537 20.36 -6.42 -18.23
N GLU A 538 20.87 -7.52 -18.77
CA GLU A 538 21.86 -8.35 -18.09
C GLU A 538 23.21 -7.66 -17.93
N ARG A 539 23.89 -7.96 -16.82
CA ARG A 539 25.16 -7.33 -16.49
C ARG A 539 26.09 -8.23 -15.69
N ILE A 540 27.38 -7.99 -15.86
CA ILE A 540 28.42 -8.52 -14.99
C ILE A 540 28.75 -7.44 -13.95
N SER A 541 28.10 -7.49 -12.80
CA SER A 541 28.34 -6.58 -11.67
C SER A 541 28.55 -7.34 -10.37
N SER A 542 29.79 -7.39 -9.90
CA SER A 542 30.13 -8.10 -8.67
C SER A 542 29.88 -7.27 -7.40
N LEU A 543 29.83 -5.93 -7.53
CA LEU A 543 29.44 -5.05 -6.42
C LEU A 543 27.91 -4.91 -6.29
N GLU A 544 27.13 -5.06 -7.35
CA GLU A 544 25.68 -5.27 -7.20
C GLU A 544 25.42 -6.55 -6.40
N ALA A 545 26.09 -7.65 -6.75
CA ALA A 545 25.99 -8.90 -6.02
C ALA A 545 26.41 -8.77 -4.54
N LEU A 546 27.47 -7.99 -4.25
CA LEU A 546 27.87 -7.72 -2.86
C LEU A 546 26.84 -6.83 -2.12
N HIS A 547 26.24 -5.84 -2.79
CA HIS A 547 25.15 -5.04 -2.22
C HIS A 547 24.02 -5.94 -1.73
N GLU A 548 23.60 -6.86 -2.60
CA GLU A 548 22.55 -7.84 -2.31
C GLU A 548 22.94 -8.78 -1.18
N ASP A 549 24.17 -9.31 -1.17
CA ASP A 549 24.70 -10.14 -0.08
C ASP A 549 24.67 -9.41 1.26
N LEU A 550 25.16 -8.16 1.33
CA LEU A 550 25.16 -7.39 2.57
C LEU A 550 23.76 -7.11 3.06
N TYR A 551 22.81 -6.79 2.18
CA TYR A 551 21.44 -6.53 2.56
C TYR A 551 20.77 -7.79 3.15
N PHE A 552 20.63 -8.84 2.35
CA PHE A 552 19.85 -10.02 2.77
C PHE A 552 20.55 -10.87 3.83
N ASN A 553 21.89 -11.00 3.79
CA ASN A 553 22.57 -11.79 4.82
C ASN A 553 22.52 -11.08 6.18
N THR A 554 22.51 -9.75 6.21
CA THR A 554 22.30 -9.00 7.46
C THR A 554 20.90 -9.19 8.02
N LEU A 555 19.86 -9.15 7.18
CA LEU A 555 18.50 -9.45 7.62
C LEU A 555 18.41 -10.88 8.18
N HIS A 556 18.96 -11.86 7.45
CA HIS A 556 18.95 -13.26 7.88
C HIS A 556 19.76 -13.47 9.18
N PHE A 557 20.86 -12.74 9.36
CA PHE A 557 21.61 -12.76 10.63
C PHE A 557 20.71 -12.42 11.83
N PHE A 558 19.88 -11.39 11.71
CA PHE A 558 18.94 -10.99 12.76
C PHE A 558 17.78 -11.97 12.94
N ASP A 559 17.27 -12.57 11.85
CA ASP A 559 16.25 -13.62 11.89
C ASP A 559 16.74 -14.83 12.73
N ILE A 560 18.03 -15.19 12.63
CA ILE A 560 18.61 -16.35 13.32
C ILE A 560 18.96 -16.05 14.78
N HIS A 561 19.53 -14.88 15.07
CA HIS A 561 20.11 -14.56 16.38
C HIS A 561 19.11 -13.95 17.37
N GLY A 562 17.82 -13.91 17.02
CA GLY A 562 16.72 -14.02 17.98
C GLY A 562 16.68 -12.95 19.08
N LYS A 563 16.39 -11.71 18.70
CA LYS A 563 15.97 -10.69 19.67
C LYS A 563 14.45 -10.47 19.72
N ASP A 564 13.60 -11.42 19.28
CA ASP A 564 12.12 -11.29 19.25
C ASP A 564 11.61 -9.94 18.66
N GLN A 565 12.45 -9.25 17.89
CA GLN A 565 12.16 -7.96 17.32
C GLN A 565 11.97 -8.16 15.82
N HIS A 566 10.74 -7.98 15.36
CA HIS A 566 10.35 -8.07 13.95
C HIS A 566 10.97 -7.00 13.04
N PHE A 567 11.85 -6.12 13.57
CA PHE A 567 12.40 -4.98 12.84
C PHE A 567 13.82 -4.62 13.36
N PRO A 568 14.91 -5.17 12.78
CA PRO A 568 16.28 -4.90 13.25
C PRO A 568 16.74 -3.47 12.94
N GLY A 569 16.35 -2.89 11.80
CA GLY A 569 16.83 -1.58 11.35
C GLY A 569 17.24 -1.61 9.88
N GLY A 570 17.32 -0.44 9.24
CA GLY A 570 17.59 -0.33 7.81
C GLY A 570 19.04 -0.72 7.46
N VAL A 571 19.27 -1.53 6.42
CA VAL A 571 20.60 -1.90 5.95
C VAL A 571 20.87 -1.22 4.62
N TYR A 572 21.78 -0.25 4.57
CA TYR A 572 22.00 0.62 3.41
C TYR A 572 23.43 0.47 2.85
N PRO A 573 23.64 -0.46 1.89
CA PRO A 573 24.93 -0.63 1.23
C PRO A 573 25.10 0.36 0.06
N PHE A 574 26.06 1.27 0.18
CA PHE A 574 26.49 2.17 -0.89
C PHE A 574 27.79 1.65 -1.53
N MET A 575 27.73 1.32 -2.81
CA MET A 575 28.85 0.71 -3.54
C MET A 575 29.46 1.65 -4.57
N HIS A 576 30.79 1.75 -4.54
CA HIS A 576 31.58 2.62 -5.40
C HIS A 576 32.59 1.81 -6.22
N VAL A 577 32.29 1.58 -7.50
CA VAL A 577 33.24 0.93 -8.43
C VAL A 577 34.33 1.95 -8.81
N ARG A 578 35.60 1.65 -8.48
CA ARG A 578 36.76 2.49 -8.82
C ARG A 578 37.92 1.63 -9.33
N LYS A 579 38.13 1.63 -10.65
CA LYS A 579 39.16 0.78 -11.31
C LYS A 579 40.57 1.06 -10.76
N GLY A 580 41.25 0.01 -10.32
CA GLY A 580 42.59 0.02 -9.74
C GLY A 580 42.69 0.66 -8.35
N SER A 581 41.55 0.98 -7.71
CA SER A 581 41.53 1.51 -6.35
C SER A 581 41.97 0.45 -5.34
N ARG A 582 42.26 0.91 -4.13
CA ARG A 582 42.48 0.02 -2.99
C ARG A 582 41.13 -0.22 -2.31
N PRO A 583 40.77 -1.48 -1.98
CA PRO A 583 39.48 -1.77 -1.37
C PRO A 583 39.40 -1.14 0.02
N LYS A 584 38.32 -0.41 0.29
CA LYS A 584 38.07 0.25 1.58
C LYS A 584 36.59 0.33 1.87
N ALA A 585 36.24 0.45 3.16
CA ALA A 585 34.87 0.65 3.58
C ALA A 585 34.76 1.51 4.85
N GLN A 586 33.62 2.18 5.00
CA GLN A 586 33.19 2.83 6.24
C GLN A 586 31.79 2.35 6.60
N ILE A 587 31.62 1.89 7.85
CA ILE A 587 30.36 1.34 8.34
C ILE A 587 29.91 2.16 9.55
N LYS A 588 28.71 2.74 9.46
CA LYS A 588 28.13 3.53 10.56
C LYS A 588 26.81 2.93 11.01
N ILE A 589 26.64 2.80 12.32
CA ILE A 589 25.39 2.32 12.93
C ILE A 589 24.73 3.49 13.65
N TYR A 590 23.45 3.73 13.37
CA TYR A 590 22.66 4.82 13.92
C TYR A 590 21.59 4.30 14.89
N GLN A 591 21.28 5.08 15.92
CA GLN A 591 20.14 4.88 16.81
C GLN A 591 19.35 6.18 16.99
N THR A 592 18.08 6.04 17.35
CA THR A 592 17.19 7.13 17.73
C THR A 592 16.95 7.13 19.24
N GLU A 593 16.85 8.31 19.85
CA GLU A 593 16.45 8.42 21.26
C GLU A 593 14.97 8.03 21.45
N ASN A 594 14.65 7.35 22.56
CA ASN A 594 13.29 6.94 22.88
C ASN A 594 12.44 8.15 23.28
N VAL A 595 11.68 8.69 22.33
CA VAL A 595 10.65 9.68 22.60
C VAL A 595 9.36 8.93 22.93
N GLY A 596 9.22 8.50 24.20
CA GLY A 596 8.02 7.81 24.64
C GLY A 596 6.76 8.64 24.35
N LEU A 597 5.89 8.14 23.48
CA LEU A 597 4.58 8.71 23.19
C LEU A 597 3.67 8.49 24.41
N LYS A 598 3.71 9.40 25.39
CA LYS A 598 2.68 9.48 26.43
C LYS A 598 1.74 10.64 26.10
N GLN A 599 0.84 10.42 25.15
CA GLN A 599 -0.29 11.34 24.96
C GLN A 599 -1.44 10.86 25.87
N GLY A 600 -1.92 11.76 26.74
CA GLY A 600 -3.14 11.53 27.52
C GLY A 600 -4.38 11.82 26.69
N ALA A 601 -5.50 11.17 27.03
CA ALA A 601 -6.77 11.35 26.34
C ALA A 601 -7.33 12.76 26.57
N VAL A 602 -7.79 13.43 25.51
CA VAL A 602 -8.32 14.80 25.61
C VAL A 602 -9.77 14.73 26.08
N ILE A 603 -10.01 15.10 27.35
CA ILE A 603 -11.33 15.01 27.96
C ILE A 603 -12.04 16.37 28.10
N GLY A 604 -11.37 17.48 27.75
CA GLY A 604 -11.99 18.80 27.81
C GLY A 604 -11.33 19.85 26.92
N LEU A 605 -12.14 20.80 26.45
CA LEU A 605 -11.74 21.93 25.62
C LEU A 605 -12.39 23.22 26.11
N THR A 606 -11.63 24.31 26.19
CA THR A 606 -12.11 25.62 26.66
C THR A 606 -12.16 26.64 25.53
N PHE A 607 -13.24 27.41 25.46
CA PHE A 607 -13.52 28.40 24.43
C PHE A 607 -13.79 29.80 25.02
N GLN A 608 -13.34 30.82 24.29
CA GLN A 608 -13.53 32.22 24.62
C GLN A 608 -14.34 32.95 23.54
N ALA A 609 -14.98 34.07 23.90
CA ALA A 609 -15.76 34.84 22.93
C ALA A 609 -14.89 35.59 21.89
N SER A 610 -13.60 35.76 22.18
CA SER A 610 -12.62 36.48 21.35
C SER A 610 -12.10 35.66 20.16
N HIS A 611 -12.20 34.33 20.18
CA HIS A 611 -11.62 33.45 19.17
C HIS A 611 -12.47 32.18 18.95
N PRO A 612 -12.59 31.66 17.71
CA PRO A 612 -13.48 30.53 17.40
C PRO A 612 -12.91 29.15 17.75
N TYR A 613 -11.60 29.04 18.01
CA TYR A 613 -10.93 27.78 18.32
C TYR A 613 -10.71 27.61 19.84
N PRO A 614 -10.52 26.37 20.33
CA PRO A 614 -10.20 26.14 21.74
C PRO A 614 -8.90 26.85 22.13
N THR A 615 -8.87 27.45 23.32
CA THR A 615 -7.69 28.13 23.87
C THR A 615 -6.90 27.25 24.84
N GLU A 616 -7.56 26.24 25.42
CA GLU A 616 -6.98 25.28 26.36
C GLU A 616 -7.58 23.90 26.13
N LEU A 617 -6.78 22.85 26.38
CA LEU A 617 -7.22 21.46 26.39
C LEU A 617 -6.88 20.82 27.74
N ALA A 618 -7.72 19.88 28.18
CA ALA A 618 -7.52 19.06 29.37
C ALA A 618 -7.25 17.62 28.96
N LYS A 619 -6.10 17.07 29.36
CA LYS A 619 -5.68 15.69 29.09
C LYS A 619 -5.72 14.86 30.35
N ASP A 620 -6.34 13.68 30.28
CA ASP A 620 -6.20 12.64 31.30
C ASP A 620 -4.97 11.79 31.00
N MET A 621 -3.99 11.83 31.90
CA MET A 621 -2.81 10.97 31.87
C MET A 621 -2.86 9.96 33.00
N ASN A 622 -3.58 8.86 32.77
CA ASN A 622 -3.74 7.75 33.72
C ASN A 622 -4.30 8.19 35.08
N GLY A 623 -5.38 8.99 35.05
CA GLY A 623 -6.07 9.51 36.23
C GLY A 623 -5.55 10.88 36.71
N VAL A 624 -4.57 11.48 36.02
CA VAL A 624 -4.04 12.81 36.33
C VAL A 624 -4.41 13.79 35.22
N ILE A 625 -5.32 14.70 35.52
CA ILE A 625 -5.74 15.75 34.58
C ILE A 625 -4.67 16.84 34.50
N ARG A 626 -4.20 17.14 33.29
CA ARG A 626 -3.33 18.30 33.00
C ARG A 626 -3.94 19.20 31.96
N THR A 627 -3.80 20.51 32.17
CA THR A 627 -4.27 21.53 31.22
C THR A 627 -3.10 22.10 30.44
N GLU A 628 -3.28 22.21 29.13
CA GLU A 628 -2.30 22.77 28.20
C GLU A 628 -2.93 23.89 27.37
N LYS A 629 -2.15 24.93 27.07
CA LYS A 629 -2.60 26.00 26.16
C LYS A 629 -2.51 25.53 24.72
N VAL A 630 -3.55 25.84 23.96
CA VAL A 630 -3.65 25.50 22.54
C VAL A 630 -3.27 26.74 21.72
N SER A 631 -2.35 26.56 20.77
CA SER A 631 -1.97 27.61 19.82
C SER A 631 -3.02 27.76 18.72
N VAL A 632 -2.89 28.79 17.89
CA VAL A 632 -3.76 28.92 16.71
C VAL A 632 -3.48 27.76 15.74
N PRO A 633 -4.51 27.10 15.18
CA PRO A 633 -4.31 26.05 14.20
C PRO A 633 -3.46 26.55 13.00
N PRO A 634 -2.45 25.79 12.56
CA PRO A 634 -1.69 26.14 11.36
C PRO A 634 -2.56 26.10 10.10
N SER A 635 -2.28 26.97 9.14
CA SER A 635 -3.15 27.20 7.98
C SER A 635 -3.10 26.13 6.89
N SER A 636 -2.08 25.26 6.88
CA SER A 636 -1.97 24.15 5.91
C SER A 636 -0.93 23.11 6.33
N ILE A 637 -1.01 21.93 5.71
CA ILE A 637 0.02 20.88 5.80
C ILE A 637 1.00 21.10 4.64
N ASN A 638 2.29 21.23 4.93
CA ASN A 638 3.32 21.19 3.90
C ASN A 638 3.68 19.73 3.62
N VAL A 639 3.10 19.17 2.56
CA VAL A 639 3.29 17.76 2.19
C VAL A 639 4.68 17.43 1.65
N GLY A 640 5.52 18.42 1.33
CA GLY A 640 6.85 18.18 0.75
C GLY A 640 6.84 17.96 -0.77
N LYS A 641 8.04 17.80 -1.34
CA LYS A 641 8.24 17.66 -2.81
C LYS A 641 8.15 16.21 -3.30
N HIS A 642 8.18 15.23 -2.40
CA HIS A 642 8.11 13.81 -2.76
C HIS A 642 6.72 13.36 -3.19
N VAL A 643 5.68 14.13 -2.84
CA VAL A 643 4.30 13.84 -3.22
C VAL A 643 4.07 14.02 -4.72
N LEU A 644 3.69 12.94 -5.39
CA LEU A 644 3.37 12.87 -6.82
C LEU A 644 2.03 13.52 -7.10
N LYS A 645 1.97 14.75 -7.60
CA LYS A 645 0.69 15.47 -7.79
C LYS A 645 -0.19 14.82 -8.87
N SER A 646 -1.44 14.52 -8.53
CA SER A 646 -2.51 14.25 -9.51
C SER A 646 -3.24 15.56 -9.86
N LYS A 647 -3.60 15.73 -11.15
CA LYS A 647 -4.47 16.85 -11.58
C LYS A 647 -5.95 16.48 -11.58
N SER A 648 -6.25 15.19 -11.54
CA SER A 648 -7.60 14.66 -11.70
C SER A 648 -8.20 14.10 -10.39
N ALA A 649 -7.43 14.08 -9.29
CA ALA A 649 -7.93 13.59 -8.01
C ALA A 649 -9.02 14.53 -7.47
N SER A 650 -10.18 13.96 -7.17
CA SER A 650 -11.32 14.68 -6.57
C SER A 650 -10.97 15.19 -5.17
N PHE A 651 -10.16 14.43 -4.43
CA PHE A 651 -9.65 14.82 -3.12
C PHE A 651 -8.27 14.20 -2.83
N THR A 652 -7.43 14.95 -2.11
CA THR A 652 -6.16 14.46 -1.56
C THR A 652 -6.27 14.37 -0.05
N TRP A 653 -6.31 13.15 0.46
CA TRP A 653 -6.32 12.86 1.88
C TRP A 653 -4.89 12.62 2.38
N ILE A 654 -4.57 13.11 3.58
CA ILE A 654 -3.21 13.01 4.14
C ILE A 654 -3.32 12.44 5.55
N PRO A 655 -3.47 11.11 5.69
CA PRO A 655 -3.75 10.48 6.98
C PRO A 655 -2.51 10.38 7.87
N GLU A 656 -1.34 10.07 7.29
CA GLU A 656 -0.19 9.58 8.05
C GLU A 656 1.16 10.08 7.51
N GLN A 657 2.18 9.96 8.36
CA GLN A 657 3.58 10.12 7.99
C GLN A 657 4.32 8.78 8.06
N SER A 658 5.26 8.56 7.15
CA SER A 658 6.23 7.48 7.20
C SER A 658 7.07 7.54 8.48
N TYR A 659 7.85 6.49 8.75
CA TYR A 659 8.71 6.44 9.93
C TYR A 659 9.65 7.65 10.07
N LYS A 660 10.21 8.18 8.98
CA LYS A 660 11.04 9.40 8.97
C LYS A 660 10.25 10.71 8.77
N GLY A 661 8.94 10.71 9.01
CA GLY A 661 8.12 11.91 9.01
C GLY A 661 7.69 12.44 7.64
N LYS A 662 7.74 11.62 6.56
CA LYS A 662 7.26 12.04 5.24
C LYS A 662 5.79 11.74 5.08
N TRP A 663 5.01 12.72 4.66
CA TRP A 663 3.58 12.54 4.41
C TRP A 663 3.29 11.46 3.37
N ILE A 664 2.33 10.59 3.65
CA ILE A 664 1.83 9.55 2.75
C ILE A 664 0.43 9.98 2.28
N PRO A 665 0.31 10.60 1.08
CA PRO A 665 -0.98 11.04 0.57
C PRO A 665 -1.78 9.87 -0.01
N VAL A 666 -3.10 9.97 0.09
CA VAL A 666 -4.07 9.13 -0.61
C VAL A 666 -4.85 10.00 -1.56
N TYR A 667 -5.04 9.52 -2.79
CA TYR A 667 -5.90 10.16 -3.78
C TYR A 667 -7.22 9.44 -3.89
N GLU A 668 -8.30 10.21 -3.79
CA GLU A 668 -9.67 9.73 -3.93
C GLU A 668 -10.21 10.24 -5.27
N TRP A 669 -10.71 9.33 -6.10
CA TRP A 669 -11.41 9.62 -7.36
C TRP A 669 -12.84 9.10 -7.26
N TYR A 670 -13.76 10.04 -7.29
CA TYR A 670 -15.21 9.85 -7.30
C TYR A 670 -15.83 11.01 -8.08
N THR A 671 -17.08 10.87 -8.53
CA THR A 671 -17.76 11.98 -9.20
C THR A 671 -17.85 13.19 -8.27
N GLU A 672 -17.24 14.31 -8.66
CA GLU A 672 -17.14 15.52 -7.82
C GLU A 672 -18.53 16.10 -7.47
N THR A 673 -18.58 16.81 -6.35
CA THR A 673 -19.74 17.55 -5.87
C THR A 673 -19.30 18.93 -5.40
N ASP A 674 -20.16 19.94 -5.56
CA ASP A 674 -19.91 21.31 -5.08
C ASP A 674 -20.16 21.47 -3.57
N GLU A 675 -20.55 20.38 -2.90
CA GLU A 675 -20.90 20.39 -1.48
C GLU A 675 -19.68 20.44 -0.55
N THR A 676 -19.89 21.05 0.62
CA THR A 676 -18.83 21.23 1.61
C THR A 676 -18.50 19.93 2.34
N TYR A 677 -19.48 19.08 2.63
CA TYR A 677 -19.33 17.82 3.34
C TYR A 677 -19.74 16.65 2.46
N LEU A 678 -19.07 15.50 2.62
CA LEU A 678 -19.29 14.30 1.83
C LEU A 678 -18.98 13.05 2.68
N SER A 679 -19.84 12.03 2.65
CA SER A 679 -19.60 10.74 3.31
C SER A 679 -19.00 9.71 2.35
N ARG A 680 -17.75 9.34 2.60
CA ARG A 680 -17.06 8.27 1.84
C ARG A 680 -17.70 6.90 2.07
N LYS A 681 -18.04 6.60 3.32
CA LYS A 681 -18.72 5.35 3.68
C LYS A 681 -20.08 5.22 3.01
N LYS A 682 -20.85 6.30 2.92
CA LYS A 682 -22.14 6.26 2.23
C LYS A 682 -21.95 6.16 0.71
N LEU A 683 -20.98 6.87 0.12
CA LEU A 683 -20.62 6.68 -1.29
C LEU A 683 -20.29 5.21 -1.62
N SER A 684 -19.58 4.50 -0.74
CA SER A 684 -19.26 3.07 -0.95
C SER A 684 -20.46 2.13 -0.77
N ALA A 685 -21.57 2.61 -0.18
CA ALA A 685 -22.84 1.90 -0.24
C ALA A 685 -23.53 2.07 -1.61
N TYR A 686 -23.34 3.20 -2.30
CA TYR A 686 -23.96 3.43 -3.61
C TYR A 686 -23.14 2.83 -4.77
N LYS A 687 -21.81 2.90 -4.71
CA LYS A 687 -20.92 2.46 -5.79
C LYS A 687 -19.84 1.50 -5.28
N PRO A 688 -19.42 0.51 -6.08
CA PRO A 688 -18.20 -0.27 -5.81
C PRO A 688 -16.99 0.63 -5.56
N ILE A 689 -16.06 0.16 -4.74
CA ILE A 689 -14.84 0.89 -4.39
C ILE A 689 -13.64 -0.03 -4.52
N ILE A 690 -12.58 0.47 -5.15
CA ILE A 690 -11.29 -0.23 -5.25
C ILE A 690 -10.19 0.58 -4.57
N LEU A 691 -9.32 -0.13 -3.85
CA LEU A 691 -8.07 0.39 -3.29
C LEU A 691 -6.91 -0.08 -4.17
N ILE A 692 -6.07 0.84 -4.62
CA ILE A 692 -4.84 0.55 -5.36
C ILE A 692 -3.64 1.11 -4.58
N GLU A 693 -2.82 0.23 -4.05
CA GLU A 693 -1.56 0.57 -3.39
C GLU A 693 -0.41 0.49 -4.38
N THR A 694 0.46 1.51 -4.38
CA THR A 694 1.63 1.59 -5.28
C THR A 694 2.83 2.13 -4.54
N GLY A 695 4.03 1.79 -5.02
CA GLY A 695 5.27 2.07 -4.30
C GLY A 695 5.25 1.47 -2.90
N HIS A 696 4.64 0.28 -2.76
CA HIS A 696 4.71 -0.51 -1.52
C HIS A 696 6.18 -0.77 -1.22
N HIS A 697 6.87 -1.34 -2.20
CA HIS A 697 8.32 -1.31 -2.27
C HIS A 697 8.79 -0.19 -3.17
N ALA A 698 9.83 0.52 -2.76
CA ALA A 698 10.20 1.76 -3.43
C ALA A 698 11.18 1.59 -4.61
N ASN A 699 11.86 0.45 -4.68
CA ASN A 699 12.69 0.06 -5.83
C ASN A 699 11.86 -0.46 -7.02
N GLU A 700 10.58 -0.78 -6.80
CA GLU A 700 9.61 -1.22 -7.80
C GLU A 700 8.87 -0.01 -8.39
N VAL A 701 9.41 0.56 -9.47
CA VAL A 701 9.18 1.98 -9.82
C VAL A 701 7.99 2.26 -10.74
N SER A 702 7.47 1.27 -11.47
CA SER A 702 6.49 1.48 -12.54
C SER A 702 5.07 1.73 -12.03
N SER A 703 4.69 1.17 -10.88
CA SER A 703 3.32 1.27 -10.35
C SER A 703 2.90 2.70 -10.00
N ARG A 704 3.84 3.49 -9.45
CA ARG A 704 3.62 4.86 -8.98
C ARG A 704 3.20 5.83 -10.08
N PRO A 705 3.90 5.93 -11.24
CA PRO A 705 3.39 6.71 -12.37
C PRO A 705 2.19 6.05 -13.04
N ALA A 706 2.12 4.71 -13.12
CA ALA A 706 1.02 4.00 -13.77
C ALA A 706 -0.34 4.33 -13.17
N VAL A 707 -0.47 4.37 -11.84
CA VAL A 707 -1.75 4.72 -11.21
C VAL A 707 -2.16 6.16 -11.49
N ILE A 708 -1.21 7.11 -11.53
CA ILE A 708 -1.51 8.52 -11.84
C ILE A 708 -1.96 8.67 -13.30
N GLU A 709 -1.26 8.03 -14.23
CA GLU A 709 -1.61 8.05 -15.66
C GLU A 709 -2.97 7.40 -15.92
N LEU A 710 -3.21 6.21 -15.36
CA LEU A 710 -4.49 5.51 -15.48
C LEU A 710 -5.64 6.38 -14.97
N MET A 711 -5.49 7.02 -13.81
CA MET A 711 -6.54 7.86 -13.27
C MET A 711 -6.76 9.14 -14.07
N ASP A 712 -5.71 9.75 -14.61
CA ASP A 712 -5.83 10.89 -15.53
C ASP A 712 -6.52 10.49 -16.84
N GLU A 713 -6.34 9.25 -17.32
CA GLU A 713 -7.07 8.70 -18.48
C GLU A 713 -8.55 8.44 -18.15
N LEU A 714 -8.83 7.79 -17.02
CA LEU A 714 -10.18 7.44 -16.59
C LEU A 714 -11.05 8.67 -16.30
N SER A 715 -10.49 9.74 -15.74
CA SER A 715 -11.20 10.99 -15.47
C SER A 715 -11.80 11.63 -16.73
N ARG A 716 -11.25 11.32 -17.92
CA ARG A 716 -11.75 11.79 -19.22
C ARG A 716 -12.89 10.93 -19.78
N SER A 717 -13.12 9.74 -19.24
CA SER A 717 -13.99 8.70 -19.83
C SER A 717 -15.36 8.51 -19.15
N ARG A 718 -15.68 9.31 -18.12
CA ARG A 718 -16.87 9.14 -17.23
C ARG A 718 -16.95 7.80 -16.50
N SER A 719 -15.89 6.99 -16.48
CA SER A 719 -15.86 5.69 -15.81
C SER A 719 -16.11 5.78 -14.28
N ILE A 720 -15.74 6.90 -13.66
CA ILE A 720 -15.97 7.19 -12.22
C ILE A 720 -17.46 7.41 -11.86
N ASP A 721 -18.35 7.49 -12.85
CA ASP A 721 -19.80 7.58 -12.60
C ASP A 721 -20.36 6.26 -12.04
N HIS A 722 -19.65 5.13 -12.18
CA HIS A 722 -20.12 3.80 -11.79
C HIS A 722 -19.31 3.15 -10.66
N LEU A 723 -18.16 3.70 -10.29
CA LEU A 723 -17.29 3.19 -9.23
C LEU A 723 -16.51 4.33 -8.58
N ASN A 724 -15.96 4.08 -7.40
CA ASN A 724 -15.00 4.95 -6.73
C ASN A 724 -13.62 4.30 -6.73
N ILE A 725 -12.56 5.09 -6.75
CA ILE A 725 -11.17 4.62 -6.68
C ILE A 725 -10.46 5.38 -5.57
N VAL A 726 -9.73 4.65 -4.73
CA VAL A 726 -8.76 5.24 -3.82
C VAL A 726 -7.39 4.65 -4.11
N ALA A 727 -6.37 5.49 -4.19
CA ALA A 727 -5.01 5.01 -4.41
C ALA A 727 -4.00 5.64 -3.47
N ILE A 728 -3.00 4.85 -3.11
CA ILE A 728 -1.80 5.28 -2.39
C ILE A 728 -0.69 5.38 -3.45
N PRO A 729 -0.34 6.59 -3.96
CA PRO A 729 0.60 6.74 -5.06
C PRO A 729 2.06 6.44 -4.71
N ASN A 730 2.36 6.38 -3.41
CA ASN A 730 3.68 6.06 -2.88
C ASN A 730 3.54 5.70 -1.40
N ALA A 731 3.33 4.42 -1.10
CA ALA A 731 3.14 3.93 0.26
C ALA A 731 4.43 3.97 1.10
N ASN A 732 5.60 3.88 0.46
CA ASN A 732 6.91 3.91 1.10
C ASN A 732 7.79 5.10 0.64
N PRO A 733 7.47 6.34 1.07
CA PRO A 733 8.24 7.52 0.67
C PRO A 733 9.66 7.59 1.26
N ASP A 734 9.93 6.84 2.34
CA ASP A 734 11.29 6.75 2.89
C ASP A 734 12.18 5.84 2.06
N GLY A 735 11.69 4.66 1.69
CA GLY A 735 12.31 3.78 0.71
C GLY A 735 12.58 4.52 -0.60
N ASP A 736 11.65 5.36 -1.08
CA ASP A 736 11.84 6.14 -2.31
C ASP A 736 13.02 7.12 -2.21
N CYS A 737 13.25 7.71 -1.05
CA CYS A 737 14.44 8.53 -0.84
C CYS A 737 15.73 7.71 -0.84
N ILE A 738 15.73 6.54 -0.20
CA ILE A 738 16.89 5.63 -0.18
C ILE A 738 17.19 5.15 -1.61
N HIS A 739 16.16 4.72 -2.35
CA HIS A 739 16.27 4.30 -3.74
C HIS A 739 16.83 5.41 -4.63
N LYS A 740 16.34 6.66 -4.47
CA LYS A 740 16.87 7.83 -5.15
C LYS A 740 18.30 8.17 -4.76
N ASP A 741 18.75 7.86 -3.56
CA ASP A 741 20.14 8.06 -3.15
C ASP A 741 21.05 7.03 -3.84
N MET A 742 20.65 5.75 -3.85
CA MET A 742 21.43 4.65 -4.43
C MET A 742 21.52 4.70 -5.97
N THR A 743 20.43 5.06 -6.64
CA THR A 743 20.36 5.18 -8.11
C THR A 743 21.17 6.36 -8.68
N ARG A 744 21.66 7.30 -7.85
CA ARG A 744 22.53 8.39 -8.34
C ARG A 744 23.85 7.90 -8.92
N GLU A 745 24.42 6.86 -8.34
CA GLU A 745 25.68 6.28 -8.83
C GLU A 745 25.43 5.03 -9.66
N ASN A 746 24.52 4.16 -9.23
CA ASN A 746 24.26 2.88 -9.87
C ASN A 746 22.79 2.75 -10.29
N PRO A 747 22.31 3.48 -11.31
CA PRO A 747 20.87 3.54 -11.64
C PRO A 747 20.28 2.18 -12.02
N GLU A 748 21.03 1.35 -12.74
CA GLU A 748 20.54 0.09 -13.30
C GLU A 748 20.81 -1.12 -12.36
N TRP A 749 20.81 -0.93 -11.05
CA TRP A 749 20.96 -2.01 -10.05
C TRP A 749 19.66 -2.23 -9.26
N LYS A 750 19.44 -3.45 -8.75
CA LYS A 750 18.19 -3.88 -8.08
C LYS A 750 17.85 -3.08 -6.81
N HIS A 751 18.88 -2.66 -6.06
CA HIS A 751 18.76 -1.86 -4.83
C HIS A 751 17.69 -2.37 -3.85
N HIS A 752 17.63 -3.67 -3.59
CA HIS A 752 16.66 -4.24 -2.64
C HIS A 752 16.79 -3.65 -1.23
N ALA A 753 17.92 -3.02 -0.90
CA ALA A 753 18.07 -2.22 0.31
C ALA A 753 17.05 -1.07 0.46
N ALA A 754 16.40 -0.65 -0.63
CA ALA A 754 15.33 0.33 -0.66
C ALA A 754 13.92 -0.28 -0.83
N ARG A 755 13.80 -1.62 -0.83
CA ARG A 755 12.54 -2.35 -0.96
C ARG A 755 11.61 -2.02 0.20
N TYR A 756 12.06 -2.30 1.41
CA TYR A 756 11.29 -2.08 2.64
C TYR A 756 11.32 -0.63 3.13
N ASN A 757 10.60 -0.34 4.21
CA ASN A 757 10.58 1.00 4.79
C ASN A 757 11.97 1.42 5.33
N ALA A 758 12.07 2.61 5.91
CA ALA A 758 13.33 3.14 6.43
C ALA A 758 14.08 2.18 7.39
N VAL A 759 13.39 1.28 8.08
CA VAL A 759 14.00 0.38 9.06
C VAL A 759 14.13 -1.06 8.56
N GLY A 760 14.03 -1.26 7.25
CA GLY A 760 14.15 -2.59 6.63
C GLY A 760 12.97 -3.51 6.95
N LEU A 761 11.78 -2.96 7.24
CA LEU A 761 10.59 -3.71 7.63
C LEU A 761 9.58 -3.82 6.48
N GLU A 762 9.07 -5.04 6.28
CA GLU A 762 7.82 -5.30 5.57
C GLU A 762 6.65 -4.82 6.45
N TYR A 763 6.23 -3.57 6.23
CA TYR A 763 5.28 -2.89 7.09
C TYR A 763 3.85 -3.41 6.91
N ALA A 764 3.54 -4.09 5.79
CA ALA A 764 2.21 -4.64 5.58
C ALA A 764 1.87 -5.73 6.61
N GLU A 765 2.85 -6.50 7.09
CA GLU A 765 2.66 -7.50 8.16
C GLU A 765 2.21 -6.89 9.49
N HIS A 766 2.42 -5.57 9.67
CA HIS A 766 2.07 -4.82 10.88
C HIS A 766 0.74 -4.06 10.75
N ARG A 767 0.00 -4.23 9.65
CA ARG A 767 -1.36 -3.68 9.51
C ARG A 767 -2.26 -4.20 10.63
N TYR A 768 -3.16 -3.34 11.11
CA TYR A 768 -4.10 -3.62 12.22
C TYR A 768 -3.45 -3.92 13.58
N GLN A 769 -2.15 -3.68 13.73
CA GLN A 769 -1.44 -3.78 14.99
C GLN A 769 -1.07 -2.39 15.52
N SER A 770 -0.81 -2.27 16.82
CA SER A 770 -0.24 -1.05 17.39
C SER A 770 1.20 -0.89 16.91
N THR A 771 1.47 0.13 16.10
CA THR A 771 2.75 0.29 15.41
C THR A 771 3.15 1.76 15.28
N PRO A 772 4.45 2.12 15.41
CA PRO A 772 4.92 3.47 15.13
C PRO A 772 4.95 3.78 13.62
N PHE A 773 4.94 2.77 12.74
CA PHE A 773 5.08 2.93 11.29
C PHE A 773 3.77 3.41 10.67
N GLY A 774 3.74 4.65 10.18
CA GLY A 774 2.53 5.19 9.53
C GLY A 774 2.22 4.51 8.21
N GLU A 775 3.23 3.98 7.51
CA GLU A 775 3.09 3.14 6.31
C GLU A 775 2.11 1.97 6.56
N ALA A 776 2.18 1.34 7.75
CA ALA A 776 1.32 0.23 8.14
C ALA A 776 -0.12 0.65 8.53
N ARG A 777 -0.36 1.95 8.81
CA ARG A 777 -1.66 2.46 9.27
C ARG A 777 -2.55 2.97 8.14
N VAL A 778 -1.98 3.37 6.99
CA VAL A 778 -2.75 3.95 5.87
C VAL A 778 -3.81 2.99 5.31
N VAL A 779 -3.47 1.73 5.06
CA VAL A 779 -4.44 0.75 4.54
C VAL A 779 -5.56 0.47 5.55
N PRO A 780 -5.30 0.18 6.84
CA PRO A 780 -6.34 0.10 7.86
C PRO A 780 -7.25 1.33 7.91
N ASP A 781 -6.68 2.52 7.86
CA ASP A 781 -7.39 3.80 7.82
C ASP A 781 -8.32 3.89 6.58
N LEU A 782 -7.89 3.39 5.41
CA LEU A 782 -8.72 3.33 4.20
C LEU A 782 -9.78 2.24 4.24
N MET A 783 -9.48 1.07 4.82
CA MET A 783 -10.49 0.04 5.06
C MET A 783 -11.60 0.57 5.97
N HIS A 784 -11.23 1.39 6.96
CA HIS A 784 -12.18 2.07 7.82
C HIS A 784 -12.95 3.18 7.09
N ARG A 785 -12.27 4.06 6.37
CA ARG A 785 -12.91 5.18 5.69
C ARG A 785 -13.86 4.77 4.55
N TRP A 786 -13.45 3.79 3.76
CA TRP A 786 -14.10 3.46 2.49
C TRP A 786 -14.77 2.07 2.45
N ALA A 787 -14.29 1.10 3.24
CA ALA A 787 -14.61 -0.33 3.06
C ALA A 787 -14.53 -0.80 1.58
N PRO A 788 -13.31 -0.77 0.98
CA PRO A 788 -13.03 -1.26 -0.37
C PRO A 788 -13.60 -2.66 -0.64
N ASP A 789 -14.08 -2.88 -1.86
CA ASP A 789 -14.51 -4.19 -2.38
C ASP A 789 -13.37 -4.96 -2.99
N VAL A 790 -12.42 -4.26 -3.60
CA VAL A 790 -11.23 -4.85 -4.21
C VAL A 790 -10.01 -4.11 -3.68
N VAL A 791 -8.98 -4.88 -3.33
CA VAL A 791 -7.67 -4.36 -2.94
C VAL A 791 -6.65 -4.85 -3.98
N ILE A 792 -5.91 -3.91 -4.54
CA ILE A 792 -4.79 -4.18 -5.44
C ILE A 792 -3.52 -3.65 -4.78
N ASP A 793 -2.48 -4.45 -4.80
CA ASP A 793 -1.13 -4.06 -4.41
C ASP A 793 -0.19 -4.23 -5.61
N ASN A 794 0.29 -3.12 -6.18
CA ASN A 794 1.13 -3.16 -7.38
C ASN A 794 2.62 -3.20 -7.01
N HIS A 795 3.26 -4.32 -7.34
CA HIS A 795 4.68 -4.61 -7.10
C HIS A 795 5.48 -4.71 -8.40
N GLY A 796 6.76 -5.01 -8.26
CA GLY A 796 7.71 -5.26 -9.31
C GLY A 796 8.80 -6.26 -8.93
N ILE A 797 9.55 -6.69 -9.94
CA ILE A 797 10.63 -7.65 -9.83
C ILE A 797 11.88 -7.18 -10.60
N PRO A 798 13.06 -7.73 -10.30
CA PRO A 798 14.27 -7.55 -11.10
C PRO A 798 14.06 -7.80 -12.59
N ALA A 799 14.62 -6.92 -13.43
CA ALA A 799 14.64 -7.13 -14.88
C ALA A 799 15.84 -7.94 -15.39
N HIS A 800 16.74 -8.35 -14.48
CA HIS A 800 17.94 -9.12 -14.79
C HIS A 800 18.31 -10.07 -13.65
N GLU A 801 19.29 -10.95 -13.86
CA GLU A 801 19.64 -11.98 -12.89
C GLU A 801 19.94 -11.45 -11.48
N TRP A 802 19.52 -12.22 -10.47
CA TRP A 802 19.77 -11.92 -9.06
C TRP A 802 20.78 -12.88 -8.45
N ILE A 803 22.02 -12.41 -8.29
CA ILE A 803 23.16 -13.22 -7.85
C ILE A 803 23.63 -12.80 -6.45
N GLN A 804 23.86 -13.78 -5.57
CA GLN A 804 24.47 -13.59 -4.25
C GLN A 804 25.55 -14.65 -3.99
N PRO A 805 26.82 -14.37 -4.35
CA PRO A 805 27.93 -15.31 -4.18
C PRO A 805 28.13 -15.79 -2.74
N PHE A 806 27.79 -14.99 -1.73
CA PHE A 806 27.89 -15.37 -0.32
C PHE A 806 26.59 -15.97 0.24
N ALA A 807 25.62 -16.30 -0.62
CA ALA A 807 24.37 -16.99 -0.28
C ALA A 807 24.04 -18.15 -1.24
N GLY A 808 25.04 -18.76 -1.89
CA GLY A 808 24.84 -19.92 -2.77
C GLY A 808 24.65 -19.55 -4.25
N TYR A 809 24.84 -18.29 -4.63
CA TYR A 809 24.71 -17.79 -6.01
C TYR A 809 23.31 -18.04 -6.59
N ASN A 810 22.33 -17.84 -5.72
CA ASN A 810 20.91 -17.93 -5.98
C ASN A 810 20.22 -16.85 -5.13
N SER A 811 18.90 -16.72 -5.21
CA SER A 811 18.16 -15.97 -4.19
C SER A 811 18.43 -16.53 -2.78
N PRO A 812 18.31 -15.73 -1.71
CA PRO A 812 18.69 -16.16 -0.36
C PRO A 812 18.04 -17.49 0.05
N PRO A 813 18.76 -18.41 0.73
CA PRO A 813 18.23 -19.71 1.16
C PRO A 813 16.99 -19.67 2.06
N ARG A 814 16.62 -18.49 2.57
CA ARG A 814 15.38 -18.27 3.33
C ARG A 814 14.12 -18.31 2.47
N PHE A 815 14.25 -18.15 1.14
CA PHE A 815 13.12 -18.26 0.21
C PHE A 815 12.93 -19.72 -0.24
N PRO A 816 11.70 -20.25 -0.22
CA PRO A 816 11.42 -21.64 -0.62
C PRO A 816 11.45 -21.87 -2.13
N LYS A 817 11.39 -20.79 -2.92
CA LYS A 817 11.45 -20.76 -4.40
C LYS A 817 12.60 -19.86 -4.83
N SER A 818 13.13 -20.09 -6.03
CA SER A 818 14.18 -19.24 -6.59
C SER A 818 13.61 -18.09 -7.41
N TYR A 819 14.10 -16.89 -7.11
CA TYR A 819 13.89 -15.66 -7.87
C TYR A 819 15.16 -15.24 -8.62
N TRP A 820 16.08 -16.19 -8.89
CA TRP A 820 17.34 -15.91 -9.56
C TRP A 820 17.15 -15.34 -10.98
N LEU A 821 16.14 -15.82 -11.71
CA LEU A 821 15.73 -15.27 -13.00
C LEU A 821 14.28 -14.80 -12.94
N PRO A 822 13.94 -13.68 -13.59
CA PRO A 822 12.57 -13.28 -13.73
C PRO A 822 11.83 -14.19 -14.72
N ASN A 823 10.54 -14.36 -14.52
CA ASN A 823 9.71 -15.30 -15.29
C ASN A 823 8.69 -14.61 -16.22
N ALA A 824 8.52 -13.30 -16.10
CA ALA A 824 7.60 -12.50 -16.90
C ALA A 824 8.01 -11.02 -16.91
N LEU A 825 7.55 -10.28 -17.93
CA LEU A 825 7.49 -8.82 -17.88
C LEU A 825 6.40 -8.34 -16.91
N ILE A 826 5.24 -9.02 -16.88
CA ILE A 826 4.14 -8.76 -15.97
C ILE A 826 3.41 -10.06 -15.62
N TYR A 827 3.14 -10.28 -14.34
CA TYR A 827 2.24 -11.34 -13.91
C TYR A 827 1.35 -10.91 -12.75
N GLY A 828 0.26 -11.67 -12.55
CA GLY A 828 -0.70 -11.44 -11.47
C GLY A 828 -0.64 -12.51 -10.39
N ILE A 829 -1.04 -12.15 -9.19
CA ILE A 829 -1.29 -13.07 -8.07
C ILE A 829 -2.67 -12.75 -7.51
N GLY A 830 -3.53 -13.77 -7.37
CA GLY A 830 -4.85 -13.63 -6.75
C GLY A 830 -5.02 -14.50 -5.52
N ARG A 831 -5.63 -13.95 -4.47
CA ARG A 831 -5.99 -14.70 -3.26
C ARG A 831 -7.30 -15.46 -3.47
N LYS A 832 -7.28 -16.79 -3.35
CA LYS A 832 -8.45 -17.66 -3.56
C LYS A 832 -8.98 -18.22 -2.24
N LEU A 833 -10.13 -17.69 -1.80
CA LEU A 833 -10.85 -18.20 -0.63
C LEU A 833 -11.44 -19.60 -0.86
N GLN A 834 -11.20 -20.49 0.10
CA GLN A 834 -11.63 -21.89 0.06
C GLN A 834 -13.00 -22.12 0.71
N GLY A 835 -13.82 -22.99 0.13
CA GLY A 835 -15.12 -23.43 0.69
C GLY A 835 -16.35 -22.85 -0.01
N ALA A 836 -17.50 -23.54 0.08
CA ALA A 836 -18.71 -23.20 -0.67
C ALA A 836 -19.25 -21.78 -0.41
N THR A 837 -19.02 -21.23 0.79
CA THR A 837 -19.46 -19.89 1.20
C THR A 837 -18.90 -18.77 0.31
N TYR A 838 -17.70 -18.95 -0.27
CA TYR A 838 -16.96 -17.91 -1.00
C TYR A 838 -16.98 -18.08 -2.52
N GLU A 839 -18.05 -18.68 -3.06
CA GLU A 839 -18.23 -18.89 -4.50
C GLU A 839 -18.14 -17.58 -5.28
N LYS A 840 -18.75 -16.51 -4.78
CA LYS A 840 -18.76 -15.20 -5.45
C LYS A 840 -17.37 -14.59 -5.64
N GLN A 841 -16.52 -14.66 -4.61
CA GLN A 841 -15.15 -14.16 -4.71
C GLN A 841 -14.32 -14.97 -5.71
N ARG A 842 -14.51 -16.29 -5.75
CA ARG A 842 -13.84 -17.15 -6.74
C ARG A 842 -14.31 -16.86 -8.16
N ASP A 843 -15.62 -16.75 -8.36
CA ASP A 843 -16.20 -16.41 -9.67
C ASP A 843 -15.71 -15.05 -10.17
N LEU A 844 -15.59 -14.06 -9.27
CA LEU A 844 -15.02 -12.76 -9.61
C LEU A 844 -13.54 -12.87 -9.99
N LEU A 845 -12.74 -13.61 -9.21
CA LEU A 845 -11.32 -13.82 -9.51
C LEU A 845 -11.13 -14.49 -10.87
N GLU A 846 -11.91 -15.53 -11.19
CA GLU A 846 -11.86 -16.19 -12.50
C GLU A 846 -12.26 -15.25 -13.65
N ARG A 847 -13.26 -14.38 -13.46
CA ARG A 847 -13.63 -13.36 -14.46
C ARG A 847 -12.53 -12.33 -14.69
N ILE A 848 -11.88 -11.88 -13.61
CA ILE A 848 -10.74 -10.96 -13.70
C ILE A 848 -9.60 -11.62 -14.48
N GLN A 849 -9.25 -12.87 -14.15
CA GLN A 849 -8.21 -13.63 -14.85
C GLN A 849 -8.51 -13.75 -16.35
N ASN A 850 -9.74 -14.16 -16.70
CA ASN A 850 -10.14 -14.32 -18.10
C ASN A 850 -10.12 -12.99 -18.86
N HIS A 851 -10.65 -11.92 -18.27
CA HIS A 851 -10.68 -10.60 -18.92
C HIS A 851 -9.28 -10.02 -19.11
N MET A 852 -8.39 -10.22 -18.14
CA MET A 852 -6.99 -9.80 -18.24
C MET A 852 -6.23 -10.60 -19.32
N MET A 853 -6.47 -11.91 -19.40
CA MET A 853 -5.92 -12.75 -20.47
C MET A 853 -6.36 -12.23 -21.85
N GLU A 854 -7.65 -11.92 -22.04
CA GLU A 854 -8.17 -11.34 -23.29
C GLU A 854 -7.50 -10.00 -23.65
N LYS A 855 -7.15 -9.19 -22.66
CA LYS A 855 -6.46 -7.90 -22.87
C LYS A 855 -4.99 -8.04 -23.24
N VAL A 856 -4.32 -9.09 -22.74
CA VAL A 856 -2.90 -9.34 -22.99
C VAL A 856 -2.68 -10.11 -24.30
N GLN A 857 -3.64 -10.94 -24.71
CA GLN A 857 -3.55 -11.76 -25.91
C GLN A 857 -3.33 -10.92 -27.19
N GLY A 858 -2.34 -11.31 -28.00
CA GLY A 858 -1.97 -10.65 -29.25
C GLY A 858 -1.26 -9.31 -29.07
N THR A 859 -0.79 -8.99 -27.87
CA THR A 859 -0.06 -7.76 -27.55
C THR A 859 1.42 -8.03 -27.31
N ILE A 860 2.23 -6.97 -27.31
CA ILE A 860 3.65 -7.04 -26.94
C ILE A 860 3.88 -7.61 -25.52
N LEU A 861 2.89 -7.52 -24.63
CA LEU A 861 2.99 -8.08 -23.28
C LEU A 861 3.00 -9.62 -23.29
N GLU A 862 2.19 -10.25 -24.17
CA GLU A 862 2.20 -11.70 -24.36
C GLU A 862 3.55 -12.16 -24.94
N GLU A 863 4.04 -11.45 -25.96
CA GLU A 863 5.33 -11.75 -26.60
C GLU A 863 6.48 -11.68 -25.56
N LYS A 864 6.56 -10.60 -24.79
CA LYS A 864 7.61 -10.41 -23.78
C LYS A 864 7.52 -11.42 -22.62
N ASN A 865 6.32 -11.71 -22.12
CA ASN A 865 6.14 -12.76 -21.11
C ASN A 865 6.59 -14.14 -21.62
N GLN A 866 6.32 -14.46 -22.88
CA GLN A 866 6.74 -15.73 -23.47
C GLN A 866 8.27 -15.81 -23.60
N GLU A 867 8.94 -14.74 -24.03
CA GLU A 867 10.41 -14.67 -24.09
C GLU A 867 11.06 -14.96 -22.73
N TRP A 868 10.55 -14.35 -21.67
CA TRP A 868 11.07 -14.48 -20.30
C TRP A 868 10.79 -15.88 -19.73
N MET A 869 9.60 -16.40 -20.00
CA MET A 869 9.24 -17.77 -19.63
C MET A 869 10.14 -18.82 -20.28
N ASP A 870 10.54 -18.62 -21.55
CA ASP A 870 11.44 -19.54 -22.24
C ASP A 870 12.84 -19.55 -21.59
N ARG A 871 13.37 -18.38 -21.21
CA ARG A 871 14.63 -18.26 -20.43
C ARG A 871 14.53 -18.97 -19.10
N TYR A 872 13.47 -18.67 -18.35
CA TYR A 872 13.19 -19.27 -17.03
C TYR A 872 13.11 -20.80 -17.12
N LYS A 873 12.49 -21.33 -18.18
CA LYS A 873 12.41 -22.77 -18.42
C LYS A 873 13.75 -23.40 -18.73
N LYS A 874 14.53 -22.80 -19.62
CA LYS A 874 15.82 -23.32 -20.08
C LYS A 874 16.87 -23.35 -18.97
N TYR A 875 16.95 -22.30 -18.15
CA TYR A 875 17.99 -22.19 -17.14
C TYR A 875 17.57 -22.71 -15.76
N GLY A 876 16.27 -22.77 -15.44
CA GLY A 876 15.76 -23.17 -14.13
C GLY A 876 14.80 -24.36 -14.16
N HIS A 877 13.58 -24.15 -14.67
CA HIS A 877 12.46 -25.09 -14.51
C HIS A 877 12.75 -26.51 -15.00
N GLN A 878 13.42 -26.67 -16.14
CA GLN A 878 13.67 -28.01 -16.70
C GLN A 878 14.59 -28.87 -15.83
N TRP A 879 15.38 -28.24 -14.96
CA TRP A 879 16.31 -28.92 -14.07
C TRP A 879 15.74 -29.10 -12.66
N LEU A 880 15.12 -28.05 -12.12
CA LEU A 880 14.62 -28.00 -10.75
C LEU A 880 13.20 -27.41 -10.72
N PRO A 881 12.18 -28.13 -11.24
CA PRO A 881 10.82 -27.61 -11.40
C PRO A 881 10.15 -27.20 -10.08
N ASP A 882 10.53 -27.84 -8.97
CA ASP A 882 10.02 -27.49 -7.64
C ASP A 882 10.59 -26.18 -7.11
N ILE A 883 11.82 -25.82 -7.49
CA ILE A 883 12.48 -24.58 -7.08
C ILE A 883 12.11 -23.43 -8.04
N PHE A 884 11.92 -23.75 -9.32
CA PHE A 884 11.56 -22.82 -10.38
C PHE A 884 10.18 -23.15 -10.98
N PRO A 885 9.06 -22.91 -10.27
CA PRO A 885 7.74 -23.34 -10.71
C PRO A 885 7.21 -22.53 -11.90
N VAL A 886 6.39 -23.16 -12.74
CA VAL A 886 5.66 -22.52 -13.84
C VAL A 886 4.16 -22.81 -13.66
N GLU A 887 3.38 -21.76 -13.39
CA GLU A 887 1.91 -21.81 -13.36
C GLU A 887 1.37 -20.89 -14.45
N GLN A 888 0.60 -21.42 -15.40
CA GLN A 888 0.06 -20.65 -16.54
C GLN A 888 -1.47 -20.72 -16.56
N THR A 889 -2.11 -19.57 -16.80
CA THR A 889 -3.54 -19.45 -17.12
C THR A 889 -3.67 -18.95 -18.56
N GLY A 890 -3.80 -19.87 -19.52
CA GLY A 890 -3.74 -19.51 -20.94
C GLY A 890 -2.37 -18.95 -21.31
N SER A 891 -2.33 -17.76 -21.92
CA SER A 891 -1.09 -17.03 -22.24
C SER A 891 -0.67 -15.98 -21.19
N LEU A 892 -1.42 -15.85 -20.10
CA LEU A 892 -1.10 -14.97 -18.98
C LEU A 892 -0.49 -15.77 -17.82
N LEU A 893 0.58 -15.23 -17.23
CA LEU A 893 1.08 -15.71 -15.94
C LEU A 893 0.22 -15.09 -14.84
N PHE A 894 -0.55 -15.95 -14.19
CA PHE A 894 -1.43 -15.56 -13.11
C PHE A 894 -1.43 -16.66 -12.05
N PHE A 895 -0.79 -16.40 -10.92
CA PHE A 895 -0.69 -17.32 -9.80
C PHE A 895 -1.92 -17.19 -8.91
N THR A 896 -2.28 -18.29 -8.26
CA THR A 896 -3.41 -18.31 -7.32
C THR A 896 -2.95 -18.85 -5.98
N TRP A 897 -3.05 -18.01 -4.94
CA TRP A 897 -2.67 -18.40 -3.58
C TRP A 897 -3.91 -18.78 -2.78
N GLU A 898 -3.95 -20.02 -2.30
CA GLU A 898 -5.02 -20.47 -1.41
C GLU A 898 -5.03 -19.63 -0.14
N THR A 899 -6.22 -19.16 0.24
CA THR A 899 -6.41 -18.26 1.38
C THR A 899 -7.61 -18.71 2.20
N HIS A 900 -7.56 -18.50 3.51
CA HIS A 900 -8.63 -18.81 4.44
C HIS A 900 -9.02 -17.57 5.25
N PRO A 901 -10.28 -17.45 5.70
CA PRO A 901 -10.68 -16.42 6.64
C PRO A 901 -9.83 -16.43 7.91
N ASP A 902 -9.31 -15.26 8.28
CA ASP A 902 -8.60 -15.01 9.53
C ASP A 902 -8.76 -13.54 9.89
N TYR A 903 -9.54 -13.26 10.94
CA TYR A 903 -9.86 -11.91 11.40
C TYR A 903 -8.65 -11.18 12.01
N GLU A 904 -7.52 -11.85 12.21
CA GLU A 904 -6.26 -11.23 12.63
C GLU A 904 -5.25 -11.05 11.49
N SER A 905 -5.60 -11.48 10.27
CA SER A 905 -4.74 -11.36 9.09
C SER A 905 -4.49 -9.91 8.67
N HIS A 906 -3.31 -9.64 8.12
CA HIS A 906 -2.99 -8.37 7.46
C HIS A 906 -3.51 -8.29 6.01
N VAL A 907 -3.90 -9.45 5.42
CA VAL A 907 -4.46 -9.56 4.06
C VAL A 907 -5.95 -9.23 4.09
N ALA A 908 -6.41 -8.35 3.19
CA ALA A 908 -7.74 -7.76 3.28
C ALA A 908 -8.87 -8.78 3.06
N ILE A 909 -8.76 -9.64 2.03
CA ILE A 909 -9.79 -10.66 1.77
C ILE A 909 -9.85 -11.75 2.85
N SER A 910 -8.71 -12.00 3.51
CA SER A 910 -8.60 -12.94 4.63
C SER A 910 -9.26 -12.36 5.88
N ARG A 911 -9.02 -11.07 6.16
CA ARG A 911 -9.55 -10.38 7.35
C ARG A 911 -11.02 -10.02 7.23
N PHE A 912 -11.45 -9.63 6.04
CA PHE A 912 -12.80 -9.11 5.78
C PHE A 912 -13.51 -9.86 4.64
N PRO A 913 -13.63 -11.20 4.74
CA PRO A 913 -14.25 -12.01 3.69
C PRO A 913 -15.73 -11.72 3.48
N ASP A 914 -16.38 -11.02 4.43
CA ASP A 914 -17.79 -10.65 4.37
C ASP A 914 -18.10 -9.58 3.33
N TRP A 915 -17.11 -8.77 2.92
CA TRP A 915 -17.32 -7.76 1.87
C TRP A 915 -16.20 -7.64 0.84
N VAL A 916 -14.95 -7.97 1.18
CA VAL A 916 -13.87 -7.94 0.21
C VAL A 916 -14.10 -9.04 -0.81
N SER A 917 -14.17 -8.63 -2.07
CA SER A 917 -14.53 -9.45 -3.22
C SER A 917 -13.30 -9.99 -3.95
N ALA A 918 -12.21 -9.22 -4.00
CA ALA A 918 -10.92 -9.65 -4.57
C ALA A 918 -9.73 -8.94 -3.89
N ASP A 919 -8.59 -9.63 -3.84
CA ASP A 919 -7.32 -9.15 -3.28
C ASP A 919 -6.21 -9.69 -4.20
N LEU A 920 -5.50 -8.76 -4.85
CA LEU A 920 -4.72 -8.99 -6.06
C LEU A 920 -3.37 -8.28 -5.97
N THR A 921 -2.32 -8.93 -6.47
CA THR A 921 -0.98 -8.35 -6.62
C THR A 921 -0.57 -8.40 -8.09
N SER A 922 0.09 -7.36 -8.57
CA SER A 922 0.80 -7.37 -9.86
C SER A 922 2.30 -7.33 -9.64
N GLU A 923 3.07 -7.92 -10.55
CA GLU A 923 4.53 -8.01 -10.47
C GLU A 923 5.10 -7.67 -11.85
N ALA A 924 5.59 -6.44 -12.02
CA ALA A 924 6.20 -5.94 -13.26
C ALA A 924 7.73 -5.98 -13.19
N ALA A 925 8.42 -6.34 -14.28
CA ALA A 925 9.88 -6.34 -14.30
C ALA A 925 10.50 -4.94 -14.46
N ASP A 926 10.28 -4.11 -13.43
CA ASP A 926 10.52 -2.67 -13.46
C ASP A 926 11.71 -2.21 -12.62
N GLU A 927 12.31 -3.08 -11.82
CA GLU A 927 13.55 -2.75 -11.13
C GLU A 927 14.64 -2.64 -12.20
N THR A 928 15.52 -1.65 -12.07
CA THR A 928 16.72 -1.46 -12.91
C THR A 928 16.49 -0.99 -14.36
N VAL A 929 15.23 -0.83 -14.79
CA VAL A 929 14.88 -0.42 -16.17
C VAL A 929 14.53 1.07 -16.30
N TYR A 930 14.76 1.59 -17.50
CA TYR A 930 14.55 3.00 -17.84
C TYR A 930 14.04 3.15 -19.29
N GLY A 931 13.66 4.36 -19.66
CA GLY A 931 13.33 4.66 -21.06
C GLY A 931 12.08 3.93 -21.54
N ASP A 932 12.17 3.24 -22.68
CA ASP A 932 11.01 2.58 -23.29
C ASP A 932 10.61 1.29 -22.56
N ASP A 933 11.55 0.60 -21.92
CA ASP A 933 11.27 -0.61 -21.13
C ASP A 933 10.48 -0.26 -19.85
N LEU A 934 10.85 0.84 -19.18
CA LEU A 934 10.08 1.36 -18.04
C LEU A 934 8.68 1.79 -18.48
N LYS A 935 8.53 2.44 -19.64
CA LYS A 935 7.20 2.79 -20.18
C LYS A 935 6.36 1.54 -20.43
N LEU A 936 6.97 0.48 -20.94
CA LEU A 936 6.27 -0.79 -21.17
C LEU A 936 5.79 -1.40 -19.85
N CYS A 937 6.60 -1.35 -18.78
CA CYS A 937 6.18 -1.76 -17.43
C CYS A 937 5.02 -0.91 -16.89
N ILE A 938 5.08 0.42 -17.10
CA ILE A 938 4.00 1.34 -16.74
C ILE A 938 2.71 0.98 -17.47
N GLU A 939 2.76 0.74 -18.79
CA GLU A 939 1.62 0.29 -19.57
C GLU A 939 1.09 -1.07 -19.09
N ALA A 940 1.96 -2.01 -18.74
CA ALA A 940 1.57 -3.31 -18.19
C ALA A 940 0.78 -3.18 -16.87
N GLN A 941 1.25 -2.34 -15.95
CA GLN A 941 0.54 -2.03 -14.69
C GLN A 941 -0.83 -1.37 -14.97
N LYS A 942 -0.91 -0.45 -15.95
CA LYS A 942 -2.19 0.16 -16.36
C LYS A 942 -3.15 -0.89 -16.90
N VAL A 943 -2.71 -1.78 -17.79
CA VAL A 943 -3.53 -2.87 -18.33
C VAL A 943 -4.03 -3.79 -17.22
N PHE A 944 -3.18 -4.14 -16.25
CA PHE A 944 -3.57 -4.95 -15.09
C PHE A 944 -4.72 -4.29 -14.30
N ASN A 945 -4.52 -3.05 -13.86
CA ASN A 945 -5.49 -2.30 -13.07
C ASN A 945 -6.79 -2.01 -13.86
N GLN A 946 -6.67 -1.62 -15.13
CA GLN A 946 -7.82 -1.35 -15.99
C GLN A 946 -8.68 -2.60 -16.21
N SER A 947 -8.06 -3.77 -16.38
CA SER A 947 -8.78 -5.03 -16.55
C SER A 947 -9.69 -5.33 -15.36
N ILE A 948 -9.22 -5.04 -14.14
CA ILE A 948 -9.99 -5.24 -12.91
C ILE A 948 -11.14 -4.24 -12.82
N LEU A 949 -10.86 -2.96 -13.10
CA LEU A 949 -11.87 -1.88 -13.09
C LEU A 949 -13.03 -2.17 -14.04
N GLU A 950 -12.74 -2.63 -15.26
CA GLU A 950 -13.74 -2.95 -16.27
C GLU A 950 -14.69 -4.06 -15.79
N VAL A 951 -14.17 -5.08 -15.09
CA VAL A 951 -14.98 -6.19 -14.55
C VAL A 951 -15.89 -5.76 -13.40
N ILE A 952 -15.43 -4.87 -12.51
CA ILE A 952 -16.18 -4.48 -11.29
C ILE A 952 -17.10 -3.28 -11.47
N SER A 953 -17.08 -2.63 -12.65
CA SER A 953 -17.86 -1.42 -12.96
C SER A 953 -19.38 -1.64 -13.03
N GLU A 954 -19.87 -2.86 -12.81
CA GLU A 954 -21.29 -3.18 -12.89
C GLU A 954 -22.11 -2.55 -11.75
N LYS A 955 -23.28 -2.00 -12.11
CA LYS A 955 -24.23 -1.44 -11.15
C LYS A 955 -24.68 -2.49 -10.13
N GLN A 956 -24.57 -2.14 -8.86
CA GLN A 956 -24.95 -2.99 -7.74
C GLN A 956 -26.31 -2.58 -7.14
N SER A 957 -26.95 -3.49 -6.40
CA SER A 957 -28.23 -3.22 -5.74
C SER A 957 -28.05 -2.56 -4.36
N LEU A 958 -28.75 -1.44 -4.16
CA LEU A 958 -28.85 -0.73 -2.89
C LEU A 958 -30.17 -1.09 -2.19
N SER A 959 -30.12 -1.29 -0.87
CA SER A 959 -31.29 -1.50 -0.02
C SER A 959 -31.44 -0.35 0.97
N LYS A 960 -32.69 0.11 1.15
CA LYS A 960 -33.08 1.04 2.22
C LYS A 960 -34.19 0.40 3.03
N TYR A 961 -34.00 0.25 4.34
CA TYR A 961 -35.00 -0.36 5.22
C TYR A 961 -34.86 0.12 6.67
N GLN A 962 -35.79 -0.31 7.53
CA GLN A 962 -35.76 -0.05 8.96
C GLN A 962 -35.65 -1.36 9.73
N GLU A 963 -34.81 -1.40 10.75
CA GLU A 963 -34.65 -2.56 11.64
C GLU A 963 -34.20 -2.09 13.04
N GLY A 964 -34.89 -2.54 14.09
CA GLY A 964 -34.51 -2.21 15.48
C GLY A 964 -34.46 -0.70 15.78
N GLY A 965 -35.26 0.12 15.09
CA GLY A 965 -35.25 1.59 15.21
C GLY A 965 -34.16 2.30 14.39
N TYR A 966 -33.30 1.55 13.69
CA TYR A 966 -32.35 2.12 12.74
C TYR A 966 -32.97 2.24 11.36
N HIS A 967 -32.71 3.37 10.70
CA HIS A 967 -32.81 3.46 9.24
C HIS A 967 -31.48 3.05 8.65
N ILE A 968 -31.48 2.14 7.69
CA ILE A 968 -30.27 1.52 7.13
C ILE A 968 -30.25 1.73 5.63
N ILE A 969 -29.09 2.15 5.11
CA ILE A 969 -28.72 2.19 3.71
C ILE A 969 -27.52 1.26 3.55
N GLU A 970 -27.67 0.19 2.76
CA GLU A 970 -26.58 -0.74 2.51
C GLU A 970 -26.62 -1.33 1.11
N ARG A 971 -25.47 -1.80 0.66
CA ARG A 971 -25.31 -2.53 -0.60
C ARG A 971 -25.16 -4.01 -0.32
N LYS A 972 -25.69 -4.85 -1.21
CA LYS A 972 -25.35 -6.28 -1.19
C LYS A 972 -23.84 -6.45 -1.42
N ARG A 973 -23.18 -7.12 -0.47
CA ARG A 973 -21.74 -7.44 -0.46
C ARG A 973 -21.55 -8.94 -0.16
N PRO A 974 -20.48 -9.60 -0.65
CA PRO A 974 -19.52 -9.16 -1.67
C PRO A 974 -20.20 -8.78 -3.02
N LEU A 975 -19.44 -8.21 -3.96
CA LEU A 975 -19.95 -7.78 -5.27
C LEU A 975 -20.75 -8.88 -5.97
N THR A 976 -21.83 -8.47 -6.64
CA THR A 976 -22.68 -9.35 -7.44
C THR A 976 -22.46 -9.14 -8.93
N MET A 977 -22.49 -10.22 -9.70
CA MET A 977 -22.25 -10.22 -11.15
C MET A 977 -23.56 -10.42 -11.93
N LYS A 978 -23.66 -9.88 -13.16
CA LYS A 978 -24.79 -10.11 -14.06
C LYS A 978 -25.14 -11.60 -14.23
N GLY A 979 -26.40 -11.94 -14.00
CA GLY A 979 -26.95 -13.30 -14.09
C GLY A 979 -27.58 -13.80 -12.79
N GLU A 980 -27.16 -13.24 -11.65
CA GLU A 980 -27.93 -13.34 -10.40
C GLU A 980 -29.14 -12.41 -10.50
N THR A 981 -30.36 -12.94 -10.40
CA THR A 981 -31.58 -12.11 -10.38
C THR A 981 -31.53 -11.14 -9.21
N ALA A 982 -31.08 -9.91 -9.45
CA ALA A 982 -31.40 -8.78 -8.60
C ALA A 982 -32.91 -8.58 -8.70
N ASN A 983 -33.64 -8.91 -7.62
CA ASN A 983 -35.00 -8.43 -7.48
C ASN A 983 -34.93 -6.90 -7.39
N GLU A 984 -35.00 -6.23 -8.54
CA GLU A 984 -34.88 -4.77 -8.67
C GLU A 984 -36.03 -3.99 -8.02
N ASN A 985 -36.96 -4.62 -7.30
CA ASN A 985 -38.13 -3.93 -6.74
C ASN A 985 -38.61 -4.54 -5.42
N THR A 986 -37.77 -4.49 -4.39
CA THR A 986 -38.26 -4.63 -3.02
C THR A 986 -37.64 -3.57 -2.12
N LEU A 987 -38.30 -2.41 -2.03
CA LEU A 987 -38.50 -1.75 -0.74
C LEU A 987 -39.25 -2.75 0.15
N THR A 988 -38.55 -3.76 0.67
CA THR A 988 -39.09 -4.60 1.73
C THR A 988 -39.02 -3.79 3.01
N HIS A 989 -40.12 -3.13 3.34
CA HIS A 989 -40.45 -2.91 4.74
C HIS A 989 -40.60 -4.31 5.37
N ARG A 990 -39.51 -4.89 5.87
CA ARG A 990 -39.62 -5.94 6.89
C ARG A 990 -40.03 -5.20 8.15
N VAL A 991 -41.35 -5.16 8.37
CA VAL A 991 -41.98 -4.72 9.61
C VAL A 991 -41.57 -5.65 10.74
#